data_AF-E9EV66-F1
#
_entry.id   AF-E9EV66-F1
#
_cell.length_a   1.000
_cell.length_b   1.000
_cell.length_c   1.000
_cell.angle_alpha   90.00
_cell.angle_beta   90.00
_cell.angle_gamma   90.00
#
_symmetry.space_group_name_H-M   'P 1'
#
loop_
_entity.id
_entity.type
_entity.pdbx_description
1 polymer ?
#
loop_
_entity_poly.entity_id
_entity_poly.type
_entity_poly.pdbx_seq_one_letter_code
_entity_poly.pdbx_strand_id
1 'polypeptide(L)'
;MRLAWRLLQIAGGDPTHTDGHGILALPIAEDQCSTGSQSFSNSKATPRQAGVQLRRSLNAIPNRSGPMPTRSPAKGHPPAIVSNIGIWVTDAMLLHAVERYQRGVVASCRRINSHAGPLESRRRATRRHMTGLMPTSHPYPPIWQFGVGPSSLQWEAPTTQQHRQQKREQISVSNMFNNLIGWLENVGSADRPFISPPSQRFEAGAVSAEALAINPAVEAVDVPGPMLQEPTSLQHLPEEIIKLRSSIFGFEIVDNNTLFKLTKTCRQSLRRRVERGDLSVEALLAALEPLDSASKSRIPTTEMANKLRAMIRRSILYAMVDAEKQTPRSISPDLWLAFVGRVCASNGDNHDIQLFWRLMAAVPSSVGERIPPEKIRNLAIAFVTTQANRHNLFGHWSARAARFGQSLESLNASQSQELDAGMIKFLLQQDWISERARRMRFSWLVIKSYDSQTTTDEFLQTVHACSGKELQLHVVQLWQVLAARLHAIGALDNEAHKQVLQDGHNTSMSQRWTSLVTALLTTSNRNSALQELCTILTEMGQFDAVVHALTCKPVHLLRRDVMEALASACDNHQQALQLYDSIDLRRQPVRRRPLWAWSVWTKYVEQMIKDPTVHPIRIWQVLNLTSRQNEPAVETKAKSQLLDQMGQWFVEAQHLTDRQVLRNVEKCISLQRALTDGVSSQMLANLADIITRDLDKGQRGRTSRMQWLLSMVAQNQGQEQASRTASALNGWRAQIEPRGSEQL
;
A
#
# COMPACT_ATOMS: atom_id res chain seq x y z
N MET A 1 18.50 20.61 47.63
CA MET A 1 19.69 20.96 46.85
C MET A 1 19.59 20.81 45.33
N ARG A 2 18.70 19.98 44.76
CA ARG A 2 18.13 20.12 43.38
C ARG A 2 17.57 21.54 43.08
N LEU A 3 17.81 22.49 43.99
CA LEU A 3 16.85 23.18 44.86
C LEU A 3 17.27 24.62 45.21
N ALA A 4 18.26 25.16 44.50
CA ALA A 4 17.96 26.40 43.79
C ALA A 4 16.60 26.27 43.03
N TRP A 5 16.20 25.06 42.58
CA TRP A 5 14.88 24.47 42.20
C TRP A 5 13.98 25.15 41.19
N ARG A 6 14.34 26.37 40.83
CA ARG A 6 13.69 27.23 39.86
C ARG A 6 14.44 28.57 39.86
N LEU A 7 15.13 28.92 40.97
CA LEU A 7 15.68 30.23 41.37
C LEU A 7 14.83 31.34 40.80
N LEU A 8 13.53 31.17 41.08
CA LEU A 8 12.41 31.84 40.45
C LEU A 8 12.36 31.37 38.99
N GLN A 9 11.54 30.38 38.61
CA GLN A 9 10.29 30.54 37.85
C GLN A 9 9.94 31.96 37.32
N ILE A 10 10.95 32.81 37.13
CA ILE A 10 10.99 34.27 37.03
C ILE A 10 10.13 34.94 38.12
N ALA A 11 10.66 35.82 38.95
CA ALA A 11 9.89 36.39 40.07
C ALA A 11 8.87 37.46 39.62
N GLY A 12 7.80 37.05 38.93
CA GLY A 12 6.69 37.93 38.59
C GLY A 12 5.61 37.29 37.71
N GLY A 13 4.70 36.53 38.31
CA GLY A 13 3.33 36.34 37.83
C GLY A 13 2.39 36.61 39.01
N ASP A 14 1.54 37.64 38.88
CA ASP A 14 0.74 38.32 39.92
C ASP A 14 0.16 37.46 41.06
N PRO A 15 0.14 37.99 42.32
CA PRO A 15 -0.81 37.60 43.34
C PRO A 15 -1.90 38.66 43.47
N THR A 16 -3.12 38.39 43.00
CA THR A 16 -4.31 39.04 43.55
C THR A 16 -4.98 38.08 44.52
N HIS A 17 -5.12 38.59 45.75
CA HIS A 17 -5.95 38.11 46.85
C HIS A 17 -5.60 36.77 47.51
N THR A 18 -4.80 36.88 48.58
CA THR A 18 -5.01 36.12 49.81
C THR A 18 -6.22 36.68 50.58
N ASP A 19 -7.18 35.81 50.84
CA ASP A 19 -8.00 35.67 52.06
C ASP A 19 -8.69 34.31 51.86
N GLY A 20 -8.80 33.35 52.78
CA GLY A 20 -8.67 33.34 54.22
C GLY A 20 -9.66 32.26 54.69
N HIS A 21 -9.17 31.31 55.51
CA HIS A 21 -9.94 30.35 56.32
C HIS A 21 -10.73 29.18 55.69
N GLY A 22 -10.59 28.01 56.34
CA GLY A 22 -11.72 27.11 56.55
C GLY A 22 -11.52 25.67 56.09
N ILE A 23 -10.89 24.85 56.93
CA ILE A 23 -11.04 23.39 56.90
C ILE A 23 -12.47 23.06 57.30
N LEU A 24 -13.24 22.36 56.45
CA LEU A 24 -14.34 21.46 56.84
C LEU A 24 -14.73 20.53 55.68
N ALA A 25 -14.65 19.23 55.95
CA ALA A 25 -15.50 18.10 55.50
C ALA A 25 -15.84 17.84 54.00
N LEU A 26 -15.59 16.58 53.61
CA LEU A 26 -16.23 15.74 52.56
C LEU A 26 -17.79 15.85 52.51
N PRO A 27 -18.54 15.26 51.54
CA PRO A 27 -18.17 14.39 50.39
C PRO A 27 -18.89 14.67 49.04
N ILE A 28 -18.43 13.91 48.03
CA ILE A 28 -19.10 13.28 46.86
C ILE A 28 -20.66 13.37 46.77
N ALA A 29 -21.14 13.83 45.60
CA ALA A 29 -22.39 13.44 44.90
C ALA A 29 -22.23 13.86 43.41
N GLU A 30 -22.21 12.97 42.41
CA GLU A 30 -23.36 12.39 41.67
C GLU A 30 -24.41 13.41 41.20
N ASP A 31 -24.44 13.66 39.88
CA ASP A 31 -25.58 13.47 38.94
C ASP A 31 -25.43 14.38 37.70
N GLN A 32 -25.29 13.80 36.50
CA GLN A 32 -26.34 13.43 35.53
C GLN A 32 -26.77 14.55 34.56
N CYS A 33 -26.66 14.17 33.27
CA CYS A 33 -27.55 14.44 32.14
C CYS A 33 -28.67 15.49 32.29
N SER A 34 -28.72 16.41 31.33
CA SER A 34 -29.87 16.55 30.41
C SER A 34 -29.62 17.64 29.36
N THR A 35 -29.57 17.26 28.07
CA THR A 35 -30.60 17.51 27.04
C THR A 35 -31.00 18.98 26.84
N GLY A 36 -30.72 19.51 25.65
CA GLY A 36 -31.21 20.79 25.19
C GLY A 36 -31.17 20.89 23.66
N SER A 37 -32.14 20.23 23.02
CA SER A 37 -32.49 20.42 21.61
C SER A 37 -32.97 21.85 21.36
N GLN A 38 -32.44 22.54 20.34
CA GLN A 38 -33.19 23.58 19.63
C GLN A 38 -32.90 23.53 18.13
N SER A 39 -33.94 23.12 17.41
CA SER A 39 -34.20 23.34 16.00
C SER A 39 -34.45 24.82 15.70
N PHE A 40 -33.89 25.36 14.63
CA PHE A 40 -34.58 26.38 13.83
C PHE A 40 -34.18 26.29 12.35
N SER A 41 -35.22 26.34 11.53
CA SER A 41 -35.28 26.15 10.09
C SER A 41 -35.21 27.45 9.30
N ASN A 42 -34.69 27.34 8.06
CA ASN A 42 -35.01 28.10 6.84
C ASN A 42 -34.85 29.63 6.79
N SER A 43 -33.99 30.09 5.87
CA SER A 43 -34.43 31.07 4.85
C SER A 43 -33.63 30.95 3.54
N LYS A 44 -34.37 31.02 2.43
CA LYS A 44 -33.91 31.13 1.04
C LYS A 44 -33.57 32.60 0.73
N ALA A 45 -32.50 32.84 -0.04
CA ALA A 45 -32.45 33.89 -1.07
C ALA A 45 -31.19 33.75 -1.96
N THR A 46 -31.41 33.72 -3.28
CA THR A 46 -30.43 33.84 -4.38
C THR A 46 -30.62 35.23 -5.07
N PRO A 47 -29.95 35.58 -6.20
CA PRO A 47 -28.62 36.22 -6.27
C PRO A 47 -28.59 37.52 -7.14
N ARG A 48 -27.54 38.34 -7.05
CA ARG A 48 -27.14 39.37 -8.07
C ARG A 48 -25.62 39.56 -8.00
N GLN A 49 -24.81 39.17 -8.99
CA GLN A 49 -24.47 39.81 -10.29
C GLN A 49 -23.81 41.21 -10.22
N ALA A 50 -22.49 41.21 -10.42
CA ALA A 50 -21.68 42.14 -11.23
C ALA A 50 -20.27 41.51 -11.29
N GLY A 51 -19.55 41.29 -12.40
CA GLY A 51 -19.58 41.87 -13.73
C GLY A 51 -18.14 42.26 -14.09
N VAL A 52 -17.32 41.30 -14.56
CA VAL A 52 -15.96 41.57 -15.08
C VAL A 52 -15.72 40.75 -16.36
N GLN A 53 -15.71 41.44 -17.49
CA GLN A 53 -15.13 41.08 -18.80
C GLN A 53 -14.32 42.32 -19.22
N LEU A 54 -13.09 42.28 -19.74
CA LEU A 54 -12.57 41.71 -21.00
C LEU A 54 -11.03 41.69 -20.87
N ARG A 55 -10.30 40.59 -21.12
CA ARG A 55 -9.76 40.08 -22.41
C ARG A 55 -9.27 41.14 -23.43
N ARG A 56 -7.94 41.10 -23.68
CA ARG A 56 -7.20 41.02 -24.98
C ARG A 56 -5.99 41.99 -25.00
N SER A 57 -4.77 41.48 -24.90
CA SER A 57 -3.90 40.88 -25.95
C SER A 57 -2.90 41.89 -26.51
N LEU A 58 -1.63 41.57 -26.25
CA LEU A 58 -0.40 42.13 -26.80
C LEU A 58 -0.35 42.12 -28.32
N ASN A 59 0.27 43.15 -28.92
CA ASN A 59 1.37 42.98 -29.87
C ASN A 59 2.02 44.32 -30.29
N ALA A 60 3.30 44.18 -30.66
CA ALA A 60 4.11 44.99 -31.59
C ALA A 60 5.09 46.04 -31.03
N ILE A 61 6.39 45.72 -31.25
CA ILE A 61 7.57 46.60 -31.33
C ILE A 61 7.65 47.14 -32.79
N PRO A 62 8.27 48.31 -33.07
CA PRO A 62 9.60 48.26 -33.72
C PRO A 62 10.59 49.41 -33.40
N ASN A 63 11.84 49.00 -33.13
CA ASN A 63 13.17 49.40 -33.69
C ASN A 63 13.75 50.84 -33.82
N ARG A 64 15.10 50.84 -33.65
CA ARG A 64 16.19 51.78 -34.08
C ARG A 64 16.35 53.09 -33.28
N SER A 65 17.54 53.68 -33.05
CA SER A 65 18.96 53.38 -33.31
C SER A 65 19.84 54.48 -32.64
N GLY A 66 21.10 54.20 -32.26
CA GLY A 66 22.16 55.23 -32.11
C GLY A 66 22.87 55.36 -30.74
N PRO A 67 24.09 55.94 -30.67
CA PRO A 67 25.21 55.43 -29.85
C PRO A 67 25.62 56.31 -28.63
N MET A 68 26.52 55.75 -27.80
CA MET A 68 27.16 56.31 -26.59
C MET A 68 27.61 57.78 -26.66
N PRO A 69 27.68 58.45 -25.49
CA PRO A 69 28.98 58.99 -25.09
C PRO A 69 29.37 58.72 -23.63
N THR A 70 30.68 58.65 -23.47
CA THR A 70 31.52 58.59 -22.28
C THR A 70 31.34 59.77 -21.30
N ARG A 71 31.45 59.51 -20.00
CA ARG A 71 31.84 60.49 -18.98
C ARG A 71 32.78 59.87 -17.95
N SER A 72 33.99 60.42 -17.87
CA SER A 72 34.95 60.27 -16.75
C SER A 72 34.64 61.34 -15.66
N PRO A 73 35.48 61.49 -14.62
CA PRO A 73 35.26 60.99 -13.26
C PRO A 73 34.92 62.11 -12.25
N ALA A 74 34.14 61.80 -11.21
CA ALA A 74 33.96 62.71 -10.07
C ALA A 74 34.84 62.27 -8.88
N LYS A 75 35.79 63.18 -8.60
CA LYS A 75 36.67 63.40 -7.45
C LYS A 75 36.23 62.75 -6.13
N GLY A 76 37.22 62.14 -5.47
CA GLY A 76 37.10 61.45 -4.19
C GLY A 76 37.18 62.32 -2.94
N HIS A 77 36.85 61.65 -1.83
CA HIS A 77 37.14 61.99 -0.45
C HIS A 77 38.03 60.89 0.18
N PRO A 78 38.79 61.19 1.24
CA PRO A 78 40.02 60.47 1.65
C PRO A 78 39.76 59.10 2.30
N PRO A 79 40.79 58.24 2.43
CA PRO A 79 40.64 56.79 2.47
C PRO A 79 40.22 56.30 3.85
N ALA A 80 39.18 55.46 3.89
CA ALA A 80 39.01 54.50 4.97
C ALA A 80 40.05 53.39 4.78
N ILE A 81 40.80 53.09 5.83
CA ILE A 81 41.77 52.01 5.91
C ILE A 81 41.03 50.68 5.68
N VAL A 82 41.05 50.19 4.44
CA VAL A 82 40.69 48.81 4.13
C VAL A 82 41.97 48.01 4.31
N SER A 83 41.96 47.13 5.31
CA SER A 83 42.92 46.04 5.43
C SER A 83 42.88 45.21 4.14
N ASN A 84 43.83 45.47 3.24
CA ASN A 84 44.13 44.63 2.09
C ASN A 84 44.68 43.30 2.61
N ILE A 85 43.79 42.38 3.00
CA ILE A 85 44.11 40.96 2.95
C ILE A 85 43.99 40.57 1.47
N GLY A 86 45.04 40.89 0.72
CA GLY A 86 45.23 40.37 -0.62
C GLY A 86 45.46 38.87 -0.50
N ILE A 87 44.45 38.07 -0.84
CA ILE A 87 44.62 36.64 -1.00
C ILE A 87 45.40 36.45 -2.30
N TRP A 88 46.68 36.08 -2.16
CA TRP A 88 47.50 35.68 -3.31
C TRP A 88 46.99 34.34 -3.83
N VAL A 89 46.15 34.39 -4.87
CA VAL A 89 45.75 33.19 -5.61
C VAL A 89 46.84 32.92 -6.62
N THR A 90 47.60 31.84 -6.39
CA THR A 90 48.58 31.38 -7.37
C THR A 90 47.87 30.90 -8.63
N ASP A 91 48.52 31.03 -9.80
CA ASP A 91 47.95 30.54 -11.07
C ASP A 91 47.57 29.06 -10.99
N ALA A 92 48.28 28.25 -10.19
CA ALA A 92 47.95 26.87 -9.92
C ALA A 92 46.62 26.70 -9.13
N MET A 93 46.35 27.55 -8.13
CA MET A 93 45.08 27.54 -7.42
C MET A 93 43.93 28.03 -8.29
N LEU A 94 44.19 29.02 -9.16
CA LEU A 94 43.21 29.49 -10.14
C LEU A 94 42.90 28.40 -11.17
N LEU A 95 43.92 27.72 -11.71
CA LEU A 95 43.77 26.59 -12.62
C LEU A 95 43.00 25.44 -11.97
N HIS A 96 43.32 25.11 -10.72
CA HIS A 96 42.64 24.04 -10.00
C HIS A 96 41.18 24.42 -9.66
N ALA A 97 40.88 25.69 -9.39
CA ALA A 97 39.52 26.18 -9.21
C ALA A 97 38.72 26.17 -10.52
N VAL A 98 39.35 26.55 -11.64
CA VAL A 98 38.78 26.49 -12.99
C VAL A 98 38.55 25.04 -13.42
N GLU A 99 39.47 24.11 -13.15
CA GLU A 99 39.26 22.68 -13.39
C GLU A 99 38.09 22.13 -12.55
N ARG A 100 37.99 22.53 -11.28
CA ARG A 100 36.89 22.10 -10.41
C ARG A 100 35.55 22.65 -10.87
N TYR A 101 35.54 23.89 -11.34
CA TYR A 101 34.38 24.53 -11.94
C TYR A 101 34.00 23.84 -13.25
N GLN A 102 34.95 23.54 -14.14
CA GLN A 102 34.70 22.80 -15.37
C GLN A 102 34.20 21.36 -15.08
N ARG A 103 34.75 20.66 -14.08
CA ARG A 103 34.22 19.35 -13.64
C ARG A 103 32.82 19.43 -13.03
N GLY A 104 32.44 20.57 -12.43
CA GLY A 104 31.11 20.82 -11.87
C GLY A 104 30.08 21.43 -12.84
N VAL A 105 30.54 22.09 -13.92
CA VAL A 105 29.74 22.86 -14.87
C VAL A 105 29.73 22.26 -16.27
N VAL A 106 30.44 21.15 -16.51
CA VAL A 106 30.08 20.25 -17.61
C VAL A 106 28.70 19.68 -17.27
N ALA A 107 27.68 20.43 -17.72
CA ALA A 107 26.38 19.89 -18.01
C ALA A 107 26.63 18.58 -18.76
N SER A 108 25.91 17.52 -18.36
CA SER A 108 25.61 16.44 -19.27
C SER A 108 24.87 17.06 -20.47
N CYS A 109 25.60 17.64 -21.41
CA CYS A 109 25.14 17.84 -22.77
C CYS A 109 24.69 16.46 -23.20
N ARG A 110 23.37 16.31 -23.32
CA ARG A 110 22.77 15.18 -23.98
C ARG A 110 23.46 15.06 -25.33
N ARG A 111 24.39 14.10 -25.47
CA ARG A 111 24.51 13.41 -26.74
C ARG A 111 23.17 12.71 -26.89
N ILE A 112 22.26 13.37 -27.60
CA ILE A 112 21.13 12.72 -28.21
C ILE A 112 21.76 11.78 -29.24
N ASN A 113 22.15 10.58 -28.79
CA ASN A 113 22.22 9.46 -29.70
C ASN A 113 20.77 9.12 -30.00
N SER A 114 20.23 9.79 -31.02
CA SER A 114 19.00 9.39 -31.68
C SER A 114 19.28 8.07 -32.38
N HIS A 115 19.24 6.96 -31.64
CA HIS A 115 18.86 5.69 -32.26
C HIS A 115 17.37 5.79 -32.54
N ALA A 116 17.07 6.28 -33.73
CA ALA A 116 15.75 6.15 -34.29
C ALA A 116 15.46 4.64 -34.44
N GLY A 117 14.24 4.22 -34.07
CA GLY A 117 13.85 2.82 -34.11
C GLY A 117 14.00 2.19 -35.50
N PRO A 118 13.90 0.85 -35.62
CA PRO A 118 14.21 0.10 -36.85
C PRO A 118 13.43 0.54 -38.11
N LEU A 119 12.38 1.35 -37.95
CA LEU A 119 11.51 1.82 -39.03
C LEU A 119 11.82 3.25 -39.51
N GLU A 120 12.59 4.04 -38.76
CA GLU A 120 12.88 5.45 -39.09
C GLU A 120 14.16 5.60 -39.95
N SER A 121 15.08 4.64 -39.88
CA SER A 121 16.33 4.63 -40.66
C SER A 121 16.10 4.46 -42.17
N ARG A 122 14.95 3.90 -42.57
CA ARG A 122 14.60 3.68 -43.98
C ARG A 122 14.07 4.91 -44.72
N ARG A 123 13.68 5.98 -44.01
CA ARG A 123 13.11 7.19 -44.64
C ARG A 123 14.12 8.30 -44.95
N ARG A 124 15.38 8.18 -44.53
CA ARG A 124 16.43 9.19 -44.81
C ARG A 124 17.71 8.56 -45.39
N ALA A 125 17.58 7.87 -46.52
CA ALA A 125 18.70 7.32 -47.26
C ALA A 125 18.99 8.12 -48.55
N THR A 126 19.12 9.45 -48.44
CA THR A 126 19.57 10.28 -49.58
C THR A 126 20.46 11.43 -49.12
N ARG A 127 21.76 11.27 -49.43
CA ARG A 127 22.82 12.28 -49.49
C ARG A 127 23.24 12.95 -48.17
N ARG A 128 24.42 12.58 -47.66
CA ARG A 128 25.59 13.50 -47.56
C ARG A 128 26.87 12.75 -47.19
N HIS A 129 27.93 13.17 -47.87
CA HIS A 129 29.31 12.72 -47.80
C HIS A 129 29.92 12.85 -46.40
N MET A 130 30.71 11.84 -46.03
CA MET A 130 31.69 11.91 -44.96
C MET A 130 32.86 12.81 -45.38
N THR A 131 33.08 13.92 -44.68
CA THR A 131 34.41 14.50 -44.44
C THR A 131 34.28 15.53 -43.31
N GLY A 132 35.04 15.32 -42.23
CA GLY A 132 35.02 16.20 -41.06
C GLY A 132 36.03 15.71 -40.02
N LEU A 133 37.29 16.00 -40.31
CA LEU A 133 38.49 15.79 -39.49
C LEU A 133 38.25 16.05 -37.99
N MET A 134 38.63 15.09 -37.15
CA MET A 134 38.81 15.28 -35.70
C MET A 134 40.30 15.54 -35.43
N PRO A 135 40.68 16.63 -34.74
CA PRO A 135 42.07 16.88 -34.36
C PRO A 135 42.55 15.87 -33.32
N THR A 136 43.71 15.27 -33.57
CA THR A 136 44.43 14.36 -32.67
C THR A 136 45.25 15.14 -31.66
N SER A 137 44.84 15.18 -30.39
CA SER A 137 45.70 15.65 -29.29
C SER A 137 45.32 15.07 -27.92
N HIS A 138 45.53 13.77 -27.72
CA HIS A 138 45.78 13.21 -26.38
C HIS A 138 46.75 12.01 -26.45
N PRO A 139 47.77 11.92 -25.57
CA PRO A 139 48.83 10.91 -25.62
C PRO A 139 48.51 9.62 -24.85
N TYR A 140 47.22 9.25 -24.68
CA TYR A 140 46.82 8.00 -24.03
C TYR A 140 45.89 7.21 -24.94
N PRO A 141 46.19 5.94 -25.27
CA PRO A 141 45.27 5.12 -26.04
C PRO A 141 44.10 4.71 -25.14
N PRO A 142 42.84 4.77 -25.63
CA PRO A 142 41.72 4.19 -24.90
C PRO A 142 41.90 2.67 -24.80
N ILE A 143 41.60 2.12 -23.62
CA ILE A 143 41.82 0.74 -23.15
C ILE A 143 41.02 -0.33 -23.94
N TRP A 144 40.45 0.02 -25.11
CA TRP A 144 39.52 -0.82 -25.86
C TRP A 144 39.93 -0.98 -27.33
N GLN A 145 41.23 -1.17 -27.60
CA GLN A 145 41.68 -1.75 -28.86
C GLN A 145 41.73 -3.27 -28.71
N PHE A 146 40.64 -3.95 -29.07
CA PHE A 146 40.71 -5.37 -29.38
C PHE A 146 41.38 -5.53 -30.74
N GLY A 147 42.39 -6.40 -30.81
CA GLY A 147 43.06 -6.78 -32.05
C GLY A 147 42.03 -7.26 -33.07
N VAL A 148 42.08 -6.67 -34.27
CA VAL A 148 41.18 -6.98 -35.38
C VAL A 148 41.44 -8.42 -35.82
N GLY A 149 40.53 -9.34 -35.45
CA GLY A 149 40.35 -10.62 -36.13
C GLY A 149 39.83 -10.42 -37.55
N PRO A 150 39.81 -11.47 -38.39
CA PRO A 150 39.75 -11.35 -39.85
C PRO A 150 38.52 -10.56 -40.34
N SER A 151 38.71 -9.84 -41.45
CA SER A 151 37.85 -8.82 -42.07
C SER A 151 36.50 -9.32 -42.64
N SER A 152 36.00 -10.45 -42.15
CA SER A 152 34.70 -10.99 -42.55
C SER A 152 33.97 -11.62 -41.36
N LEU A 153 33.48 -10.77 -40.46
CA LEU A 153 32.48 -11.17 -39.47
C LEU A 153 31.13 -11.34 -40.19
N GLN A 154 30.85 -12.53 -40.71
CA GLN A 154 29.50 -12.91 -41.11
C GLN A 154 28.72 -13.23 -39.83
N TRP A 155 27.80 -12.33 -39.47
CA TRP A 155 26.92 -12.57 -38.33
C TRP A 155 25.94 -13.69 -38.69
N GLU A 156 26.12 -14.88 -38.12
CA GLU A 156 25.13 -15.94 -38.18
C GLU A 156 24.20 -15.86 -36.96
N ALA A 157 22.90 -15.96 -37.22
CA ALA A 157 21.92 -15.97 -36.14
C ALA A 157 22.12 -17.21 -35.26
N PRO A 158 21.96 -17.12 -33.92
CA PRO A 158 22.05 -18.27 -33.00
C PRO A 158 21.04 -19.40 -33.27
N THR A 159 20.18 -19.25 -34.28
CA THR A 159 19.18 -20.23 -34.70
C THR A 159 19.22 -20.40 -36.21
N THR A 160 19.35 -21.66 -36.64
CA THR A 160 19.35 -22.04 -38.06
C THR A 160 18.04 -21.63 -38.75
N GLN A 161 18.09 -21.38 -40.07
CA GLN A 161 16.88 -21.06 -40.84
C GLN A 161 15.82 -22.15 -40.73
N GLN A 162 16.24 -23.41 -40.68
CA GLN A 162 15.34 -24.56 -40.50
C GLN A 162 14.61 -24.52 -39.14
N HIS A 163 15.29 -24.15 -38.06
CA HIS A 163 14.64 -24.01 -36.75
C HIS A 163 13.59 -22.88 -36.74
N ARG A 164 13.82 -21.80 -37.49
CA ARG A 164 12.85 -20.72 -37.67
C ARG A 164 11.67 -21.12 -38.56
N GLN A 165 11.88 -21.99 -39.54
CA GLN A 165 10.81 -22.56 -40.37
C GLN A 165 9.94 -23.54 -39.55
N GLN A 166 10.55 -24.44 -38.77
CA GLN A 166 9.82 -25.33 -37.87
C GLN A 166 8.99 -24.57 -36.81
N LYS A 167 9.53 -23.46 -36.27
CA LYS A 167 8.78 -22.60 -35.34
C LYS A 167 7.64 -21.80 -36.02
N ARG A 168 7.73 -21.57 -37.33
CA ARG A 168 6.63 -20.99 -38.13
C ARG A 168 5.51 -22.01 -38.40
N GLU A 169 5.83 -23.30 -38.44
CA GLU A 169 4.86 -24.39 -38.64
C GLU A 169 4.10 -24.76 -37.36
N GLN A 170 4.63 -24.43 -36.18
CA GLN A 170 3.89 -24.56 -34.92
C GLN A 170 2.77 -23.49 -34.83
N ILE A 171 1.52 -23.95 -34.81
CA ILE A 171 0.32 -23.10 -34.73
C ILE A 171 0.24 -22.48 -33.33
N SER A 172 0.77 -21.26 -33.21
CA SER A 172 0.65 -20.40 -32.03
C SER A 172 -0.21 -19.18 -32.36
N VAL A 173 -0.95 -18.66 -31.37
CA VAL A 173 -1.83 -17.49 -31.51
C VAL A 173 -1.07 -16.27 -32.07
N SER A 174 0.23 -16.18 -31.79
CA SER A 174 1.12 -15.15 -32.36
C SER A 174 1.43 -15.35 -33.85
N ASN A 175 1.47 -16.60 -34.36
CA ASN A 175 1.59 -16.87 -35.81
C ASN A 175 0.30 -16.53 -36.56
N MET A 176 -0.88 -16.77 -35.98
CA MET A 176 -2.14 -16.33 -36.58
C MET A 176 -2.23 -14.81 -36.67
N PHE A 177 -1.77 -14.11 -35.63
CA PHE A 177 -1.74 -12.64 -35.63
C PHE A 177 -0.73 -12.08 -36.64
N ASN A 178 0.45 -12.69 -36.76
CA ASN A 178 1.46 -12.28 -37.75
C ASN A 178 1.02 -12.57 -39.19
N ASN A 179 0.30 -13.67 -39.44
CA ASN A 179 -0.28 -13.97 -40.75
C ASN A 179 -1.42 -13.01 -41.11
N LEU A 180 -2.24 -12.59 -40.13
CA LEU A 180 -3.26 -11.57 -40.32
C LEU A 180 -2.63 -10.21 -40.69
N ILE A 181 -1.56 -9.81 -39.99
CA ILE A 181 -0.81 -8.59 -40.29
C ILE A 181 -0.20 -8.67 -41.71
N GLY A 182 0.41 -9.81 -42.06
CA GLY A 182 0.98 -10.02 -43.39
C GLY A 182 -0.05 -10.09 -44.53
N TRP A 183 -1.27 -10.56 -44.25
CA TRP A 183 -2.40 -10.51 -45.19
C TRP A 183 -2.91 -9.08 -45.39
N LEU A 184 -2.97 -8.28 -44.33
CA LEU A 184 -3.37 -6.87 -44.37
C LEU A 184 -2.34 -5.97 -45.07
N GLU A 185 -1.05 -6.29 -44.96
CA GLU A 185 0.04 -5.51 -45.57
C GLU A 185 0.22 -5.77 -47.08
N ASN A 186 -0.26 -6.90 -47.61
CA ASN A 186 -0.15 -7.25 -49.03
C ASN A 186 -1.44 -6.96 -49.80
N VAL A 187 -1.55 -5.74 -50.32
CA VAL A 187 -2.69 -5.21 -51.11
C VAL A 187 -3.05 -6.05 -52.35
N GLY A 188 -2.21 -7.01 -52.77
CA GLY A 188 -2.47 -7.92 -53.89
C GLY A 188 -3.11 -9.28 -53.54
N SER A 189 -3.48 -9.54 -52.28
CA SER A 189 -3.91 -10.89 -51.83
C SER A 189 -5.42 -11.04 -51.57
N ALA A 190 -6.24 -10.09 -52.06
CA ALA A 190 -7.68 -10.08 -51.80
C ALA A 190 -8.46 -11.25 -52.44
N ASP A 191 -7.89 -11.94 -53.42
CA ASP A 191 -8.56 -13.04 -54.15
C ASP A 191 -8.21 -14.46 -53.65
N ARG A 192 -7.59 -14.61 -52.46
CA ARG A 192 -7.38 -15.94 -51.85
C ARG A 192 -8.03 -16.05 -50.46
N PRO A 193 -8.78 -17.13 -50.17
CA PRO A 193 -9.38 -17.32 -48.85
C PRO A 193 -8.30 -17.48 -47.78
N PHE A 194 -8.56 -16.89 -46.60
CA PHE A 194 -7.64 -16.82 -45.45
C PHE A 194 -7.20 -18.19 -44.91
N ILE A 195 -7.93 -19.27 -45.25
CA ILE A 195 -7.61 -20.65 -44.85
C ILE A 195 -7.75 -21.54 -46.10
N SER A 196 -6.68 -22.24 -46.48
CA SER A 196 -6.76 -23.33 -47.46
C SER A 196 -7.18 -24.63 -46.75
N PRO A 197 -8.05 -25.47 -47.34
CA PRO A 197 -8.42 -26.74 -46.72
C PRO A 197 -7.21 -27.69 -46.68
N PRO A 198 -7.07 -28.53 -45.65
CA PRO A 198 -5.88 -29.36 -45.46
C PRO A 198 -5.82 -30.46 -46.53
N SER A 199 -4.72 -30.47 -47.30
CA SER A 199 -4.35 -31.59 -48.15
C SER A 199 -4.02 -32.80 -47.26
N GLN A 200 -4.81 -33.86 -47.37
CA GLN A 200 -4.52 -35.15 -46.72
C GLN A 200 -3.16 -35.68 -47.20
N ARG A 201 -2.22 -35.83 -46.28
CA ARG A 201 -1.15 -36.85 -46.32
C ARG A 201 -0.68 -37.13 -44.91
N PHE A 202 -0.91 -38.38 -44.49
CA PHE A 202 -0.37 -38.97 -43.28
C PHE A 202 1.14 -39.13 -43.42
N GLU A 203 1.90 -38.69 -42.42
CA GLU A 203 3.08 -39.40 -41.91
C GLU A 203 3.48 -38.83 -40.55
N ALA A 204 3.76 -39.74 -39.61
CA ALA A 204 3.89 -39.48 -38.19
C ALA A 204 5.21 -38.78 -37.83
N GLY A 205 5.13 -37.72 -37.02
CA GLY A 205 6.28 -37.03 -36.46
C GLY A 205 5.85 -36.13 -35.30
N ALA A 206 6.34 -36.45 -34.09
CA ALA A 206 5.95 -35.87 -32.81
C ALA A 206 6.09 -34.33 -32.74
N VAL A 207 5.02 -33.65 -32.32
CA VAL A 207 5.06 -32.25 -31.86
C VAL A 207 4.22 -32.10 -30.59
N SER A 208 4.83 -31.44 -29.60
CA SER A 208 4.44 -31.24 -28.22
C SER A 208 3.05 -30.63 -28.01
N ALA A 209 2.21 -31.36 -27.27
CA ALA A 209 1.01 -30.86 -26.60
C ALA A 209 1.22 -30.88 -25.08
N GLU A 210 2.04 -29.96 -24.56
CA GLU A 210 2.10 -29.65 -23.13
C GLU A 210 1.19 -28.46 -22.83
N ALA A 211 -0.11 -28.71 -22.85
CA ALA A 211 -1.11 -28.01 -22.06
C ALA A 211 -2.41 -28.82 -22.17
N LEU A 212 -2.81 -29.46 -21.07
CA LEU A 212 -3.96 -30.36 -20.92
C LEU A 212 -3.74 -31.81 -21.36
N ALA A 213 -2.93 -32.54 -20.59
CA ALA A 213 -3.16 -33.97 -20.43
C ALA A 213 -2.77 -34.40 -19.00
N ILE A 214 -3.73 -35.02 -18.32
CA ILE A 214 -3.52 -35.88 -17.17
C ILE A 214 -2.89 -37.16 -17.75
N ASN A 215 -1.67 -37.50 -17.37
CA ASN A 215 -1.10 -38.82 -17.67
C ASN A 215 -1.51 -39.81 -16.56
N PRO A 216 -2.22 -40.90 -16.87
CA PRO A 216 -2.29 -42.08 -16.02
C PRO A 216 -1.35 -43.14 -16.60
N ALA A 217 -0.15 -43.29 -16.04
CA ALA A 217 0.66 -44.50 -16.23
C ALA A 217 1.83 -44.52 -15.24
N VAL A 218 1.59 -45.01 -14.03
CA VAL A 218 2.59 -45.75 -13.25
C VAL A 218 1.88 -46.96 -12.65
N GLU A 219 2.28 -48.11 -13.17
CA GLU A 219 2.31 -49.44 -12.56
C GLU A 219 0.99 -50.00 -11.97
N ALA A 220 0.37 -50.85 -12.80
CA ALA A 220 -0.54 -51.88 -12.34
C ALA A 220 0.18 -52.83 -11.38
N VAL A 221 0.00 -52.60 -10.08
CA VAL A 221 0.08 -53.66 -9.07
C VAL A 221 -1.37 -53.99 -8.71
N ASP A 222 -1.81 -55.17 -9.12
CA ASP A 222 -3.10 -55.75 -8.78
C ASP A 222 -3.23 -55.86 -7.25
N VAL A 223 -4.07 -55.01 -6.67
CA VAL A 223 -4.65 -55.23 -5.34
C VAL A 223 -6.16 -54.97 -5.48
N PRO A 224 -7.06 -55.91 -5.11
CA PRO A 224 -8.48 -55.78 -5.38
C PRO A 224 -9.11 -54.70 -4.49
N GLY A 225 -9.45 -53.55 -5.08
CA GLY A 225 -10.29 -52.53 -4.46
C GLY A 225 -11.77 -52.92 -4.55
N PRO A 226 -12.58 -52.67 -3.50
CA PRO A 226 -13.95 -53.14 -3.41
C PRO A 226 -14.83 -52.43 -4.44
N MET A 227 -15.62 -53.23 -5.15
CA MET A 227 -16.67 -52.77 -6.06
C MET A 227 -17.60 -51.79 -5.34
N LEU A 228 -17.57 -50.52 -5.74
CA LEU A 228 -18.65 -49.57 -5.50
C LEU A 228 -19.80 -49.97 -6.41
N GLN A 229 -20.71 -50.76 -5.85
CA GLN A 229 -21.98 -51.15 -6.45
C GLN A 229 -22.77 -49.88 -6.84
N GLU A 230 -23.12 -49.75 -8.12
CA GLU A 230 -24.38 -49.11 -8.50
C GLU A 230 -25.51 -49.95 -7.90
N PRO A 231 -26.34 -49.32 -7.05
CA PRO A 231 -27.75 -49.29 -7.43
C PRO A 231 -28.37 -47.95 -7.02
N THR A 232 -28.92 -47.19 -7.96
CA THR A 232 -29.99 -46.27 -7.60
C THR A 232 -31.22 -46.66 -8.41
N SER A 233 -32.05 -47.48 -7.78
CA SER A 233 -33.37 -47.86 -8.22
C SER A 233 -34.14 -46.62 -8.69
N LEU A 234 -34.78 -46.71 -9.87
CA LEU A 234 -35.63 -45.66 -10.47
C LEU A 234 -36.81 -45.18 -9.58
N GLN A 235 -36.98 -45.73 -8.38
CA GLN A 235 -38.09 -45.50 -7.46
C GLN A 235 -38.07 -44.13 -6.75
N HIS A 236 -36.93 -43.44 -6.69
CA HIS A 236 -36.80 -42.17 -5.94
C HIS A 236 -36.41 -40.97 -6.81
N LEU A 237 -36.40 -41.12 -8.14
CA LEU A 237 -36.09 -40.01 -9.04
C LEU A 237 -37.32 -39.12 -9.23
N PRO A 238 -37.24 -37.79 -9.02
CA PRO A 238 -38.32 -36.87 -9.38
C PRO A 238 -38.73 -37.04 -10.85
N GLU A 239 -40.04 -37.12 -11.12
CA GLU A 239 -40.58 -37.29 -12.48
C GLU A 239 -40.05 -36.22 -13.45
N GLU A 240 -39.79 -35.02 -12.95
CA GLU A 240 -39.25 -33.88 -13.70
C GLU A 240 -37.86 -34.18 -14.27
N ILE A 241 -37.07 -34.98 -13.57
CA ILE A 241 -35.70 -35.37 -13.98
C ILE A 241 -35.77 -36.54 -14.94
N ILE A 242 -36.69 -37.50 -14.69
CA ILE A 242 -36.94 -38.60 -15.64
C ILE A 242 -37.35 -38.00 -17.00
N LYS A 243 -38.31 -37.07 -16.99
CA LYS A 243 -38.78 -36.33 -18.18
C LYS A 243 -37.66 -35.52 -18.84
N LEU A 244 -36.78 -34.90 -18.05
CA LEU A 244 -35.62 -34.16 -18.59
C LEU A 244 -34.65 -35.11 -19.31
N ARG A 245 -34.26 -36.20 -18.65
CA ARG A 245 -33.31 -37.19 -19.21
C ARG A 245 -33.90 -37.84 -20.46
N SER A 246 -35.13 -38.36 -20.39
CA SER A 246 -35.79 -38.98 -21.54
C SER A 246 -35.95 -38.04 -22.73
N SER A 247 -36.23 -36.75 -22.48
CA SER A 247 -36.29 -35.74 -23.53
C SER A 247 -34.93 -35.50 -24.17
N ILE A 248 -33.84 -35.45 -23.39
CA ILE A 248 -32.48 -35.29 -23.93
C ILE A 248 -32.09 -36.48 -24.83
N PHE A 249 -32.49 -37.70 -24.45
CA PHE A 249 -32.26 -38.89 -25.29
C PHE A 249 -33.13 -38.94 -26.54
N GLY A 250 -34.35 -38.42 -26.48
CA GLY A 250 -35.32 -38.49 -27.58
C GLY A 250 -35.05 -37.53 -28.74
N PHE A 251 -34.15 -36.54 -28.60
CA PHE A 251 -33.81 -35.61 -29.68
C PHE A 251 -32.60 -36.10 -30.50
N GLU A 252 -32.76 -36.19 -31.82
CA GLU A 252 -31.68 -36.55 -32.75
C GLU A 252 -30.58 -35.48 -32.83
N ILE A 253 -30.95 -34.20 -32.72
CA ILE A 253 -30.02 -33.06 -32.64
C ILE A 253 -30.41 -32.19 -31.44
N VAL A 254 -29.52 -32.14 -30.46
CA VAL A 254 -29.71 -31.37 -29.23
C VAL A 254 -29.09 -29.99 -29.39
N ASP A 255 -29.90 -29.02 -29.85
CA ASP A 255 -29.49 -27.62 -29.93
C ASP A 255 -29.45 -26.95 -28.53
N ASN A 256 -28.61 -25.93 -28.36
CA ASN A 256 -28.49 -25.19 -27.10
C ASN A 256 -29.83 -24.60 -26.67
N ASN A 257 -30.62 -24.08 -27.61
CA ASN A 257 -31.93 -23.49 -27.33
C ASN A 257 -32.96 -24.51 -26.82
N THR A 258 -32.93 -25.74 -27.34
CA THR A 258 -33.85 -26.80 -26.88
C THR A 258 -33.48 -27.26 -25.47
N LEU A 259 -32.18 -27.42 -25.17
CA LEU A 259 -31.69 -27.70 -23.82
C LEU A 259 -32.10 -26.64 -22.79
N PHE A 260 -32.00 -25.36 -23.14
CA PHE A 260 -32.43 -24.27 -22.25
C PHE A 260 -33.94 -24.32 -21.98
N LYS A 261 -34.77 -24.61 -22.99
CA LYS A 261 -36.22 -24.74 -22.83
C LYS A 261 -36.58 -25.92 -21.92
N LEU A 262 -36.00 -27.10 -22.17
CA LEU A 262 -36.22 -28.29 -21.34
C LEU A 262 -35.81 -28.05 -19.89
N THR A 263 -34.65 -27.43 -19.69
CA THR A 263 -34.15 -27.08 -18.36
C THR A 263 -35.05 -26.06 -17.67
N LYS A 264 -35.60 -25.08 -18.40
CA LYS A 264 -36.57 -24.11 -17.85
C LYS A 264 -37.84 -24.80 -17.36
N THR A 265 -38.39 -25.73 -18.14
CA THR A 265 -39.59 -26.50 -17.76
C THR A 265 -39.31 -27.37 -16.52
N CYS A 266 -38.20 -28.09 -16.50
CA CYS A 266 -37.77 -28.90 -15.35
C CYS A 266 -37.63 -28.04 -14.08
N ARG A 267 -36.97 -26.87 -14.18
CA ARG A 267 -36.81 -25.92 -13.07
C ARG A 267 -38.12 -25.41 -12.51
N GLN A 268 -39.08 -25.05 -13.36
CA GLN A 268 -40.39 -24.56 -12.92
C GLN A 268 -41.17 -25.66 -12.20
N SER A 269 -41.10 -26.90 -12.68
CA SER A 269 -41.78 -28.02 -12.03
C SER A 269 -41.15 -28.39 -10.69
N LEU A 270 -39.80 -28.46 -10.62
CA LEU A 270 -39.08 -28.69 -9.37
C LEU A 270 -39.33 -27.59 -8.34
N ARG A 271 -39.40 -26.33 -8.78
CA ARG A 271 -39.74 -25.20 -7.90
C ARG A 271 -41.10 -25.38 -7.24
N ARG A 272 -42.14 -25.73 -8.03
CA ARG A 272 -43.48 -25.98 -7.49
C ARG A 272 -43.52 -27.14 -6.51
N ARG A 273 -42.72 -28.19 -6.74
CA ARG A 273 -42.61 -29.34 -5.82
C ARG A 273 -42.03 -28.93 -4.47
N VAL A 274 -40.97 -28.11 -4.48
CA VAL A 274 -40.38 -27.55 -3.25
C VAL A 274 -41.37 -26.66 -2.51
N GLU A 275 -42.07 -25.77 -3.23
CA GLU A 275 -43.06 -24.86 -2.65
C GLU A 275 -44.26 -25.60 -2.02
N ARG A 276 -44.56 -26.82 -2.49
CA ARG A 276 -45.60 -27.69 -1.92
C ARG A 276 -45.14 -28.54 -0.74
N GLY A 277 -43.83 -28.61 -0.48
CA GLY A 277 -43.26 -29.49 0.55
C GLY A 277 -43.13 -30.97 0.14
N ASP A 278 -43.35 -31.31 -1.14
CA ASP A 278 -43.39 -32.69 -1.64
C ASP A 278 -41.99 -33.26 -1.99
N LEU A 279 -40.91 -32.69 -1.43
CA LEU A 279 -39.54 -33.07 -1.75
C LEU A 279 -38.92 -33.89 -0.61
N SER A 280 -38.63 -35.16 -0.86
CA SER A 280 -37.85 -36.01 0.07
C SER A 280 -36.34 -35.75 -0.03
N VAL A 281 -35.58 -36.25 0.94
CA VAL A 281 -34.11 -36.12 0.97
C VAL A 281 -33.46 -36.85 -0.21
N GLU A 282 -33.94 -38.05 -0.54
CA GLU A 282 -33.45 -38.87 -1.66
C GLU A 282 -33.76 -38.19 -2.99
N ALA A 283 -35.00 -37.67 -3.12
CA ALA A 283 -35.44 -36.92 -4.29
C ALA A 283 -34.62 -35.64 -4.49
N LEU A 284 -34.27 -34.94 -3.41
CA LEU A 284 -33.37 -33.78 -3.44
C LEU A 284 -31.97 -34.17 -3.91
N LEU A 285 -31.36 -35.21 -3.32
CA LEU A 285 -30.01 -35.65 -3.69
C LEU A 285 -29.93 -36.07 -5.17
N ALA A 286 -30.96 -36.76 -5.67
CA ALA A 286 -31.11 -37.07 -7.09
C ALA A 286 -31.27 -35.79 -7.95
N ALA A 287 -32.01 -34.80 -7.47
CA ALA A 287 -32.19 -33.50 -8.14
C ALA A 287 -30.94 -32.63 -8.20
N LEU A 288 -30.01 -32.81 -7.27
CA LEU A 288 -28.72 -32.13 -7.31
C LEU A 288 -27.77 -32.73 -8.35
N GLU A 289 -28.01 -33.95 -8.85
CA GLU A 289 -27.32 -34.56 -10.00
C GLU A 289 -28.30 -34.93 -11.13
N PRO A 290 -28.83 -33.92 -11.84
CA PRO A 290 -29.93 -34.12 -12.79
C PRO A 290 -29.52 -34.88 -14.06
N LEU A 291 -28.22 -34.98 -14.37
CA LEU A 291 -27.69 -35.57 -15.60
C LEU A 291 -26.89 -36.85 -15.29
N ASP A 292 -27.30 -37.98 -15.86
CA ASP A 292 -26.55 -39.24 -15.83
C ASP A 292 -25.47 -39.28 -16.93
N SER A 293 -24.64 -40.32 -16.92
CA SER A 293 -23.54 -40.51 -17.88
C SER A 293 -24.02 -40.48 -19.33
N ALA A 294 -25.18 -41.10 -19.60
CA ALA A 294 -25.70 -41.22 -20.95
C ALA A 294 -26.45 -39.94 -21.41
N SER A 295 -27.03 -39.13 -20.52
CA SER A 295 -27.50 -37.78 -20.88
C SER A 295 -26.33 -36.84 -21.15
N LYS A 296 -25.21 -36.98 -20.40
CA LYS A 296 -24.01 -36.16 -20.59
C LYS A 296 -23.34 -36.40 -21.95
N SER A 297 -23.35 -37.64 -22.46
CA SER A 297 -22.74 -37.96 -23.76
C SER A 297 -23.48 -37.37 -24.95
N ARG A 298 -24.76 -37.01 -24.78
CA ARG A 298 -25.59 -36.34 -25.80
C ARG A 298 -25.48 -34.82 -25.79
N ILE A 299 -24.92 -34.23 -24.74
CA ILE A 299 -24.77 -32.77 -24.64
C ILE A 299 -23.51 -32.34 -25.39
N PRO A 300 -23.58 -31.33 -26.28
CA PRO A 300 -22.46 -30.94 -27.14
C PRO A 300 -21.17 -30.55 -26.39
N THR A 301 -21.29 -29.95 -25.21
CA THR A 301 -20.13 -29.52 -24.41
C THR A 301 -20.32 -29.80 -22.92
N THR A 302 -19.22 -30.14 -22.25
CA THR A 302 -19.17 -30.32 -20.80
C THR A 302 -19.53 -29.04 -20.04
N GLU A 303 -19.18 -27.88 -20.58
CA GLU A 303 -19.58 -26.58 -20.05
C GLU A 303 -21.10 -26.37 -20.06
N MET A 304 -21.78 -26.80 -21.13
CA MET A 304 -23.24 -26.72 -21.19
C MET A 304 -23.88 -27.64 -20.15
N ALA A 305 -23.42 -28.89 -20.03
CA ALA A 305 -23.91 -29.81 -19.00
C ALA A 305 -23.72 -29.23 -17.59
N ASN A 306 -22.56 -28.62 -17.31
CA ASN A 306 -22.28 -27.93 -16.06
C ASN A 306 -23.22 -26.73 -15.83
N LYS A 307 -23.51 -25.95 -16.88
CA LYS A 307 -24.44 -24.81 -16.81
C LYS A 307 -25.88 -25.26 -16.52
N LEU A 308 -26.36 -26.34 -17.14
CA LEU A 308 -27.69 -26.88 -16.89
C LEU A 308 -27.83 -27.40 -15.45
N ARG A 309 -26.85 -28.21 -15.01
CA ARG A 309 -26.73 -28.67 -13.61
C ARG A 309 -26.76 -27.49 -12.64
N ALA A 310 -26.00 -26.44 -12.94
CA ALA A 310 -25.92 -25.25 -12.12
C ALA A 310 -27.25 -24.47 -12.03
N MET A 311 -27.98 -24.38 -13.14
CA MET A 311 -29.28 -23.73 -13.20
C MET A 311 -30.34 -24.47 -12.37
N ILE A 312 -30.33 -25.81 -12.41
CA ILE A 312 -31.25 -26.65 -11.64
C ILE A 312 -30.98 -26.52 -10.15
N ARG A 313 -29.74 -26.73 -9.70
CA ARG A 313 -29.35 -26.59 -8.28
C ARG A 313 -29.72 -25.23 -7.69
N ARG A 314 -29.41 -24.15 -8.42
CA ARG A 314 -29.74 -22.78 -8.01
C ARG A 314 -31.26 -22.56 -7.92
N SER A 315 -32.04 -23.19 -8.79
CA SER A 315 -33.50 -23.11 -8.78
C SER A 315 -34.10 -23.79 -7.55
N ILE A 316 -33.56 -24.96 -7.18
CA ILE A 316 -34.00 -25.69 -5.99
C ILE A 316 -33.68 -24.88 -4.73
N LEU A 317 -32.44 -24.36 -4.62
CA LEU A 317 -32.05 -23.51 -3.50
C LEU A 317 -32.98 -22.29 -3.37
N TYR A 318 -33.24 -21.56 -4.46
CA TYR A 318 -34.15 -20.42 -4.39
C TYR A 318 -35.58 -20.80 -4.01
N ALA A 319 -36.07 -21.94 -4.49
CA ALA A 319 -37.39 -22.42 -4.09
C ALA A 319 -37.44 -22.74 -2.59
N MET A 320 -36.40 -23.37 -2.03
CA MET A 320 -36.32 -23.65 -0.59
C MET A 320 -36.26 -22.35 0.23
N VAL A 321 -35.45 -21.37 -0.21
CA VAL A 321 -35.34 -20.06 0.45
C VAL A 321 -36.64 -19.28 0.37
N ASP A 322 -37.32 -19.27 -0.78
CA ASP A 322 -38.58 -18.57 -0.96
C ASP A 322 -39.71 -19.22 -0.12
N ALA A 323 -39.76 -20.55 -0.05
CA ALA A 323 -40.70 -21.29 0.80
C ALA A 323 -40.47 -21.02 2.29
N GLU A 324 -39.21 -21.05 2.74
CA GLU A 324 -38.83 -20.77 4.13
C GLU A 324 -39.14 -19.31 4.52
N LYS A 325 -39.01 -18.36 3.59
CA LYS A 325 -39.39 -16.96 3.81
C LYS A 325 -40.90 -16.74 3.90
N GLN A 326 -41.68 -17.47 3.10
CA GLN A 326 -43.15 -17.38 3.11
C GLN A 326 -43.73 -18.04 4.36
N THR A 327 -43.15 -19.16 4.76
CA THR A 327 -43.57 -19.95 5.92
C THR A 327 -42.32 -20.43 6.65
N PRO A 328 -41.95 -19.80 7.76
CA PRO A 328 -40.82 -20.25 8.59
C PRO A 328 -41.01 -21.71 9.01
N ARG A 329 -39.96 -22.52 8.94
CA ARG A 329 -39.95 -23.97 9.21
C ARG A 329 -40.76 -24.83 8.23
N SER A 330 -41.05 -24.31 7.03
CA SER A 330 -41.69 -25.12 5.98
C SER A 330 -40.75 -26.16 5.39
N ILE A 331 -39.44 -25.89 5.40
CA ILE A 331 -38.43 -26.84 4.91
C ILE A 331 -37.83 -27.62 6.08
N SER A 332 -37.86 -28.96 5.97
CA SER A 332 -37.26 -29.85 6.98
C SER A 332 -35.76 -29.57 7.16
N PRO A 333 -35.25 -29.55 8.41
CA PRO A 333 -33.81 -29.46 8.69
C PRO A 333 -32.96 -30.49 7.94
N ASP A 334 -33.48 -31.70 7.71
CA ASP A 334 -32.74 -32.77 7.06
C ASP A 334 -32.53 -32.50 5.57
N LEU A 335 -33.46 -31.78 4.92
CA LEU A 335 -33.29 -31.32 3.53
C LEU A 335 -32.17 -30.30 3.41
N TRP A 336 -32.09 -29.35 4.34
CA TRP A 336 -30.99 -28.38 4.41
C TRP A 336 -29.65 -29.08 4.63
N LEU A 337 -29.56 -30.00 5.60
CA LEU A 337 -28.34 -30.76 5.88
C LEU A 337 -27.91 -31.65 4.72
N ALA A 338 -28.85 -32.28 4.02
CA ALA A 338 -28.56 -33.07 2.82
C ALA A 338 -28.03 -32.20 1.67
N PHE A 339 -28.62 -31.02 1.46
CA PHE A 339 -28.13 -30.07 0.45
C PHE A 339 -26.71 -29.61 0.79
N VAL A 340 -26.48 -29.15 2.03
CA VAL A 340 -25.14 -28.73 2.50
C VAL A 340 -24.15 -29.87 2.34
N GLY A 341 -24.51 -31.08 2.78
CA GLY A 341 -23.66 -32.26 2.68
C GLY A 341 -23.24 -32.57 1.24
N ARG A 342 -24.17 -32.42 0.27
CA ARG A 342 -23.86 -32.64 -1.14
C ARG A 342 -22.93 -31.57 -1.70
N VAL A 343 -23.13 -30.31 -1.33
CA VAL A 343 -22.29 -29.18 -1.77
C VAL A 343 -20.89 -29.27 -1.16
N CYS A 344 -20.78 -29.61 0.13
CA CYS A 344 -19.49 -29.81 0.80
C CYS A 344 -18.70 -31.01 0.29
N ALA A 345 -19.37 -32.03 -0.27
CA ALA A 345 -18.72 -33.19 -0.89
C ALA A 345 -18.16 -32.90 -2.29
N SER A 346 -18.23 -31.66 -2.77
CA SER A 346 -17.75 -31.31 -4.12
C SER A 346 -16.27 -30.92 -4.15
N ASN A 347 -15.67 -30.98 -5.34
CA ASN A 347 -14.25 -30.72 -5.55
C ASN A 347 -13.88 -29.21 -5.55
N GLY A 348 -14.68 -28.33 -4.94
CA GLY A 348 -14.41 -26.90 -4.89
C GLY A 348 -14.72 -26.15 -6.19
N ASP A 349 -15.67 -26.64 -7.00
CA ASP A 349 -16.10 -25.98 -8.23
C ASP A 349 -16.70 -24.59 -7.94
N ASN A 350 -16.44 -23.61 -8.81
CA ASN A 350 -16.93 -22.22 -8.63
C ASN A 350 -18.45 -22.15 -8.46
N HIS A 351 -19.20 -23.06 -9.10
CA HIS A 351 -20.65 -23.11 -8.93
C HIS A 351 -21.04 -23.54 -7.52
N ASP A 352 -20.38 -24.57 -6.99
CA ASP A 352 -20.68 -25.12 -5.67
C ASP A 352 -20.30 -24.13 -4.56
N ILE A 353 -19.24 -23.33 -4.75
CA ILE A 353 -18.89 -22.23 -3.84
C ILE A 353 -19.95 -21.12 -3.86
N GLN A 354 -20.49 -20.78 -5.04
CA GLN A 354 -21.59 -19.82 -5.14
C GLN A 354 -22.89 -20.34 -4.52
N LEU A 355 -23.15 -21.65 -4.65
CA LEU A 355 -24.27 -22.29 -3.97
C LEU A 355 -24.06 -22.29 -2.46
N PHE A 356 -22.88 -22.71 -2.00
CA PHE A 356 -22.51 -22.75 -0.59
C PHE A 356 -22.68 -21.38 0.06
N TRP A 357 -22.13 -20.33 -0.54
CA TRP A 357 -22.30 -18.96 -0.04
C TRP A 357 -23.77 -18.56 0.13
N ARG A 358 -24.61 -18.85 -0.87
CA ARG A 358 -26.05 -18.55 -0.77
C ARG A 358 -26.80 -19.45 0.20
N LEU A 359 -26.37 -20.70 0.32
CA LEU A 359 -26.95 -21.69 1.21
C LEU A 359 -26.68 -21.27 2.65
N MET A 360 -25.42 -20.99 2.98
CA MET A 360 -25.01 -20.51 4.29
C MET A 360 -25.68 -19.18 4.69
N ALA A 361 -25.93 -18.28 3.74
CA ALA A 361 -26.68 -17.05 4.00
C ALA A 361 -28.19 -17.25 4.24
N ALA A 362 -28.75 -18.43 3.94
CA ALA A 362 -30.18 -18.69 4.00
C ALA A 362 -30.58 -19.83 4.94
N VAL A 363 -29.65 -20.68 5.35
CA VAL A 363 -29.88 -21.76 6.31
C VAL A 363 -30.22 -21.16 7.69
N PRO A 364 -31.27 -21.65 8.39
CA PRO A 364 -31.57 -21.22 9.74
C PRO A 364 -30.40 -21.55 10.71
N SER A 365 -30.12 -20.66 11.67
CA SER A 365 -29.01 -20.82 12.62
C SER A 365 -29.03 -22.16 13.37
N SER A 366 -30.21 -22.62 13.80
CA SER A 366 -30.40 -23.91 14.47
C SER A 366 -30.01 -25.13 13.63
N VAL A 367 -30.06 -25.00 12.30
CA VAL A 367 -29.63 -26.05 11.37
C VAL A 367 -28.15 -25.88 11.03
N GLY A 368 -27.67 -24.63 10.95
CA GLY A 368 -26.25 -24.29 10.74
C GLY A 368 -25.33 -24.93 11.79
N GLU A 369 -25.73 -24.89 13.06
CA GLU A 369 -24.98 -25.49 14.17
C GLU A 369 -24.85 -27.02 14.05
N ARG A 370 -25.79 -27.68 13.37
CA ARG A 370 -25.79 -29.15 13.17
C ARG A 370 -24.90 -29.59 12.00
N ILE A 371 -24.33 -28.67 11.23
CA ILE A 371 -23.45 -29.00 10.10
C ILE A 371 -22.12 -29.55 10.66
N PRO A 372 -21.69 -30.76 10.27
CA PRO A 372 -20.42 -31.30 10.72
C PRO A 372 -19.24 -30.44 10.24
N PRO A 373 -18.35 -29.98 11.14
CA PRO A 373 -17.22 -29.12 10.81
C PRO A 373 -16.25 -29.78 9.82
N GLU A 374 -16.12 -31.10 9.90
CA GLU A 374 -15.38 -31.94 8.96
C GLU A 374 -15.79 -31.76 7.49
N LYS A 375 -17.10 -31.60 7.22
CA LYS A 375 -17.59 -31.37 5.85
C LYS A 375 -17.20 -29.99 5.34
N ILE A 376 -17.28 -28.97 6.20
CA ILE A 376 -16.87 -27.61 5.87
C ILE A 376 -15.36 -27.56 5.62
N ARG A 377 -14.57 -28.24 6.45
CA ARG A 377 -13.11 -28.36 6.28
C ARG A 377 -12.75 -28.99 4.94
N ASN A 378 -13.39 -30.10 4.56
CA ASN A 378 -13.12 -30.76 3.28
C ASN A 378 -13.43 -29.84 2.09
N LEU A 379 -14.54 -29.09 2.15
CA LEU A 379 -14.86 -28.08 1.15
C LEU A 379 -13.81 -26.96 1.10
N ALA A 380 -13.36 -26.47 2.26
CA ALA A 380 -12.33 -25.43 2.35
C ALA A 380 -10.99 -25.92 1.78
N ILE A 381 -10.58 -27.15 2.07
CA ILE A 381 -9.37 -27.78 1.50
C ILE A 381 -9.49 -27.87 -0.03
N ALA A 382 -10.62 -28.36 -0.54
CA ALA A 382 -10.86 -28.46 -1.97
C ALA A 382 -10.85 -27.07 -2.64
N PHE A 383 -11.50 -26.09 -2.02
CA PHE A 383 -11.54 -24.71 -2.51
C PHE A 383 -10.15 -24.08 -2.54
N VAL A 384 -9.40 -24.12 -1.45
CA VAL A 384 -8.03 -23.57 -1.37
C VAL A 384 -7.12 -24.23 -2.40
N THR A 385 -7.22 -25.55 -2.58
CA THR A 385 -6.43 -26.29 -3.57
C THR A 385 -6.77 -25.89 -5.00
N THR A 386 -8.06 -25.77 -5.35
CA THR A 386 -8.48 -25.33 -6.69
C THR A 386 -8.18 -23.87 -6.96
N GLN A 387 -8.25 -23.02 -5.93
CA GLN A 387 -7.95 -21.60 -6.00
C GLN A 387 -6.44 -21.35 -6.18
N ALA A 388 -5.59 -22.17 -5.56
CA ALA A 388 -4.13 -22.12 -5.71
C ALA A 388 -3.64 -22.51 -7.12
N ASN A 389 -4.40 -23.33 -7.84
CA ASN A 389 -4.10 -23.69 -9.23
C ASN A 389 -4.41 -22.57 -10.23
N ARG A 390 -5.06 -21.48 -9.80
CA ARG A 390 -5.43 -20.33 -10.64
C ARG A 390 -4.53 -19.13 -10.37
N HIS A 391 -4.42 -18.23 -11.35
CA HIS A 391 -3.69 -16.98 -11.16
C HIS A 391 -4.49 -15.98 -10.32
N ASN A 392 -3.88 -15.49 -9.25
CA ASN A 392 -4.47 -14.53 -8.31
C ASN A 392 -4.63 -13.11 -8.86
N LEU A 393 -4.09 -12.81 -10.05
CA LEU A 393 -4.18 -11.49 -10.67
C LEU A 393 -5.55 -11.19 -11.29
N PHE A 394 -6.37 -12.21 -11.53
CA PHE A 394 -7.68 -12.00 -12.12
C PHE A 394 -8.70 -11.54 -11.07
N GLY A 395 -9.49 -10.50 -11.36
CA GLY A 395 -10.49 -9.99 -10.41
C GLY A 395 -11.53 -11.04 -9.98
N HIS A 396 -11.84 -12.02 -10.83
CA HIS A 396 -12.73 -13.13 -10.48
C HIS A 396 -12.14 -14.07 -9.41
N TRP A 397 -10.81 -14.10 -9.24
CA TRP A 397 -10.15 -14.87 -8.20
C TRP A 397 -10.46 -14.27 -6.82
N SER A 398 -10.25 -12.95 -6.65
CA SER A 398 -10.55 -12.24 -5.40
C SER A 398 -12.05 -12.26 -5.08
N ALA A 399 -12.92 -12.10 -6.09
CA ALA A 399 -14.37 -12.17 -5.89
C ALA A 399 -14.85 -13.55 -5.42
N ARG A 400 -14.17 -14.64 -5.80
CA ARG A 400 -14.47 -15.99 -5.30
C ARG A 400 -14.03 -16.15 -3.86
N ALA A 401 -12.83 -15.70 -3.53
CA ALA A 401 -12.33 -15.73 -2.15
C ALA A 401 -13.23 -14.89 -1.22
N ALA A 402 -13.68 -13.72 -1.66
CA ALA A 402 -14.62 -12.88 -0.93
C ALA A 402 -15.94 -13.59 -0.59
N ARG A 403 -16.57 -14.22 -1.59
CA ARG A 403 -17.82 -14.96 -1.38
C ARG A 403 -17.64 -16.15 -0.44
N PHE A 404 -16.51 -16.85 -0.54
CA PHE A 404 -16.24 -17.95 0.38
C PHE A 404 -15.98 -17.44 1.80
N GLY A 405 -15.16 -16.40 1.99
CA GLY A 405 -14.96 -15.77 3.30
C GLY A 405 -16.26 -15.31 3.95
N GLN A 406 -17.11 -14.59 3.21
CA GLN A 406 -18.44 -14.17 3.66
C GLN A 406 -19.36 -15.34 4.01
N SER A 407 -19.17 -16.51 3.40
CA SER A 407 -19.97 -17.69 3.76
C SER A 407 -19.58 -18.26 5.11
N LEU A 408 -18.33 -18.08 5.54
CA LEU A 408 -17.82 -18.55 6.82
C LEU A 408 -18.30 -17.68 7.99
N GLU A 409 -18.74 -16.43 7.75
CA GLU A 409 -19.33 -15.56 8.76
C GLU A 409 -20.62 -16.13 9.37
N SER A 410 -21.29 -17.05 8.68
CA SER A 410 -22.49 -17.71 9.22
C SER A 410 -22.20 -18.84 10.22
N LEU A 411 -20.94 -19.21 10.40
CA LEU A 411 -20.52 -20.28 11.30
C LEU A 411 -20.49 -19.80 12.74
N ASN A 412 -20.76 -20.72 13.68
CA ASN A 412 -20.60 -20.41 15.10
C ASN A 412 -19.12 -20.41 15.51
N ALA A 413 -18.81 -19.83 16.67
CA ALA A 413 -17.42 -19.69 17.14
C ALA A 413 -16.67 -21.05 17.24
N SER A 414 -17.37 -22.12 17.65
CA SER A 414 -16.78 -23.46 17.75
C SER A 414 -16.43 -24.05 16.38
N GLN A 415 -17.33 -23.92 15.39
CA GLN A 415 -17.12 -24.39 14.02
C GLN A 415 -16.00 -23.61 13.34
N SER A 416 -15.94 -22.29 13.55
CA SER A 416 -14.88 -21.43 13.02
C SER A 416 -13.51 -21.78 13.59
N GLN A 417 -13.40 -21.99 14.91
CA GLN A 417 -12.16 -22.41 15.56
C GLN A 417 -11.67 -23.78 15.08
N GLU A 418 -12.58 -24.76 14.96
CA GLU A 418 -12.22 -26.10 14.46
C GLU A 418 -11.79 -26.07 12.99
N LEU A 419 -12.47 -25.27 12.16
CA LEU A 419 -12.10 -25.05 10.78
C LEU A 419 -10.70 -24.42 10.67
N ASP A 420 -10.45 -23.34 11.42
CA ASP A 420 -9.18 -22.62 11.40
C ASP A 420 -8.03 -23.53 11.87
N ALA A 421 -8.20 -24.25 12.98
CA ALA A 421 -7.22 -25.22 13.48
C ALA A 421 -6.96 -26.36 12.47
N GLY A 422 -8.03 -26.89 11.86
CA GLY A 422 -7.94 -27.93 10.84
C GLY A 422 -7.22 -27.47 9.57
N MET A 423 -7.51 -26.25 9.10
CA MET A 423 -6.88 -25.65 7.92
C MET A 423 -5.41 -25.31 8.19
N ILE A 424 -5.07 -24.77 9.36
CA ILE A 424 -3.68 -24.52 9.75
C ILE A 424 -2.91 -25.84 9.78
N LYS A 425 -3.44 -26.90 10.42
CA LYS A 425 -2.81 -28.22 10.45
C LYS A 425 -2.57 -28.77 9.03
N PHE A 426 -3.57 -28.67 8.15
CA PHE A 426 -3.45 -29.09 6.76
C PHE A 426 -2.38 -28.29 5.99
N LEU A 427 -2.32 -26.96 6.16
CA LEU A 427 -1.34 -26.10 5.49
C LEU A 427 0.08 -26.31 6.02
N LEU A 428 0.25 -26.66 7.30
CA LEU A 428 1.54 -27.00 7.89
C LEU A 428 2.08 -28.35 7.42
N GLN A 429 1.21 -29.29 7.05
CA GLN A 429 1.59 -30.57 6.47
C GLN A 429 2.11 -30.46 5.02
N GLN A 430 1.88 -29.34 4.33
CA GLN A 430 2.36 -29.12 2.98
C GLN A 430 3.79 -28.55 2.97
N ASP A 431 4.60 -28.95 1.98
CA ASP A 431 5.97 -28.45 1.84
C ASP A 431 6.04 -26.91 1.77
N TRP A 432 6.97 -26.32 2.51
CA TRP A 432 7.15 -24.85 2.55
C TRP A 432 7.67 -24.27 1.24
N ILE A 433 8.47 -25.07 0.51
CA ILE A 433 9.22 -24.62 -0.67
C ILE A 433 8.33 -24.61 -1.92
N SER A 434 7.34 -25.51 -1.99
CA SER A 434 6.49 -25.67 -3.17
C SER A 434 5.70 -24.39 -3.47
N GLU A 435 5.77 -23.90 -4.71
CA GLU A 435 4.98 -22.74 -5.15
C GLU A 435 3.47 -22.99 -4.96
N ARG A 436 3.02 -24.23 -5.18
CA ARG A 436 1.64 -24.63 -4.95
C ARG A 436 1.22 -24.44 -3.49
N ALA A 437 2.06 -24.86 -2.55
CA ALA A 437 1.77 -24.71 -1.12
C ALA A 437 1.78 -23.23 -0.69
N ARG A 438 2.69 -22.40 -1.24
CA ARG A 438 2.66 -20.94 -1.03
C ARG A 438 1.37 -20.31 -1.55
N ARG A 439 0.90 -20.71 -2.73
CA ARG A 439 -0.38 -20.26 -3.30
C ARG A 439 -1.58 -20.73 -2.48
N MET A 440 -1.52 -21.92 -1.88
CA MET A 440 -2.57 -22.42 -0.98
C MET A 440 -2.66 -21.59 0.31
N ARG A 441 -1.51 -21.34 0.97
CA ARG A 441 -1.43 -20.45 2.15
C ARG A 441 -1.97 -19.07 1.82
N PHE A 442 -1.52 -18.48 0.71
CA PHE A 442 -2.02 -17.19 0.25
C PHE A 442 -3.55 -17.19 -0.01
N SER A 443 -4.08 -18.25 -0.63
CA SER A 443 -5.52 -18.38 -0.87
C SER A 443 -6.31 -18.40 0.44
N TRP A 444 -5.82 -19.12 1.45
CA TRP A 444 -6.42 -19.17 2.77
C TRP A 444 -6.36 -17.80 3.48
N LEU A 445 -5.22 -17.11 3.43
CA LEU A 445 -5.08 -15.77 4.00
C LEU A 445 -6.05 -14.77 3.39
N VAL A 446 -6.27 -14.81 2.07
CA VAL A 446 -7.25 -13.94 1.43
C VAL A 446 -8.68 -14.29 1.87
N ILE A 447 -9.02 -15.57 2.01
CA ILE A 447 -10.35 -15.97 2.52
C ILE A 447 -10.57 -15.42 3.92
N LYS A 448 -9.61 -15.61 4.84
CA LYS A 448 -9.68 -15.10 6.21
C LYS A 448 -9.66 -13.59 6.28
N SER A 449 -9.01 -12.90 5.34
CA SER A 449 -9.06 -11.42 5.30
C SER A 449 -10.46 -10.86 5.00
N TYR A 450 -11.36 -11.67 4.41
CA TYR A 450 -12.76 -11.26 4.18
C TYR A 450 -13.70 -11.58 5.35
N ASP A 451 -13.19 -12.21 6.42
CA ASP A 451 -13.98 -12.54 7.59
C ASP A 451 -14.16 -11.30 8.48
N SER A 452 -15.39 -10.78 8.57
CA SER A 452 -15.72 -9.62 9.39
C SER A 452 -15.81 -9.92 10.89
N GLN A 453 -15.91 -11.19 11.30
CA GLN A 453 -16.00 -11.56 12.71
C GLN A 453 -14.63 -11.64 13.39
N THR A 454 -13.59 -11.95 12.61
CA THR A 454 -12.22 -12.07 13.12
C THR A 454 -11.68 -10.68 13.47
N THR A 455 -11.12 -10.52 14.68
CA THR A 455 -10.42 -9.29 15.08
C THR A 455 -9.08 -9.16 14.36
N THR A 456 -8.49 -7.96 14.34
CA THR A 456 -7.22 -7.76 13.62
C THR A 456 -6.09 -8.55 14.26
N ASP A 457 -6.09 -8.71 15.57
CA ASP A 457 -5.10 -9.51 16.31
C ASP A 457 -5.24 -11.01 15.98
N GLU A 458 -6.45 -11.55 15.96
CA GLU A 458 -6.69 -12.95 15.55
C GLU A 458 -6.31 -13.20 14.08
N PHE A 459 -6.56 -12.23 13.22
CA PHE A 459 -6.11 -12.28 11.83
C PHE A 459 -4.58 -12.30 11.74
N LEU A 460 -3.88 -11.45 12.48
CA LEU A 460 -2.42 -11.42 12.54
C LEU A 460 -1.85 -12.74 13.09
N GLN A 461 -2.46 -13.31 14.13
CA GLN A 461 -2.09 -14.64 14.64
C GLN A 461 -2.24 -15.71 13.56
N THR A 462 -3.30 -15.66 12.76
CA THR A 462 -3.50 -16.57 11.62
C THR A 462 -2.43 -16.36 10.55
N VAL A 463 -2.09 -15.09 10.24
CA VAL A 463 -1.00 -14.76 9.32
C VAL A 463 0.31 -15.36 9.79
N HIS A 464 0.68 -15.20 11.06
CA HIS A 464 1.91 -15.76 11.61
C HIS A 464 1.89 -17.30 11.62
N ALA A 465 0.77 -17.92 11.97
CA ALA A 465 0.60 -19.37 11.95
C ALA A 465 0.73 -19.97 10.54
N CYS A 466 0.19 -19.29 9.51
CA CYS A 466 0.21 -19.77 8.13
C CYS A 466 1.49 -19.39 7.36
N SER A 467 2.12 -18.27 7.69
CA SER A 467 3.26 -17.70 6.93
C SER A 467 4.63 -18.17 7.46
N GLY A 468 4.72 -18.66 8.70
CA GLY A 468 6.00 -19.00 9.31
C GLY A 468 6.94 -17.78 9.39
N LYS A 469 8.22 -17.99 9.74
CA LYS A 469 9.21 -16.90 9.84
C LYS A 469 9.73 -16.38 8.47
N GLU A 470 9.44 -17.10 7.38
CA GLU A 470 10.12 -16.87 6.08
C GLU A 470 9.19 -16.42 4.94
N LEU A 471 7.87 -16.58 5.05
CA LEU A 471 6.98 -16.19 3.96
C LEU A 471 6.67 -14.70 4.00
N GLN A 472 7.54 -13.90 3.38
CA GLN A 472 7.18 -12.53 3.01
C GLN A 472 6.18 -12.56 1.85
N LEU A 473 4.97 -12.05 2.08
CA LEU A 473 4.01 -11.86 1.00
C LEU A 473 4.59 -10.92 -0.05
N HIS A 474 4.42 -11.27 -1.32
CA HIS A 474 4.77 -10.37 -2.41
C HIS A 474 3.90 -9.10 -2.32
N VAL A 475 4.42 -7.94 -2.73
CA VAL A 475 3.73 -6.65 -2.58
C VAL A 475 2.30 -6.65 -3.16
N VAL A 476 2.07 -7.36 -4.27
CA VAL A 476 0.73 -7.54 -4.85
C VAL A 476 -0.19 -8.34 -3.92
N GLN A 477 0.33 -9.43 -3.34
CA GLN A 477 -0.41 -10.30 -2.43
C GLN A 477 -0.76 -9.55 -1.14
N LEU A 478 0.20 -8.79 -0.60
CA LEU A 478 0.00 -7.92 0.55
C LEU A 478 -1.12 -6.90 0.28
N TRP A 479 -1.07 -6.21 -0.87
CA TRP A 479 -2.14 -5.29 -1.27
C TRP A 479 -3.51 -5.97 -1.35
N GLN A 480 -3.60 -7.19 -1.90
CA GLN A 480 -4.86 -7.94 -2.01
C GLN A 480 -5.44 -8.31 -0.64
N VAL A 481 -4.59 -8.77 0.28
CA VAL A 481 -4.98 -9.15 1.65
C VAL A 481 -5.45 -7.93 2.43
N LEU A 482 -4.72 -6.81 2.35
CA LEU A 482 -5.10 -5.59 3.08
C LEU A 482 -6.36 -4.93 2.51
N ALA A 483 -6.52 -4.89 1.19
CA ALA A 483 -7.75 -4.38 0.57
C ALA A 483 -8.98 -5.19 1.03
N ALA A 484 -8.85 -6.52 1.12
CA ALA A 484 -9.88 -7.40 1.65
C ALA A 484 -10.14 -7.17 3.15
N ARG A 485 -9.09 -7.07 3.97
CA ARG A 485 -9.21 -6.85 5.42
C ARG A 485 -9.85 -5.51 5.77
N LEU A 486 -9.43 -4.43 5.10
CA LEU A 486 -10.00 -3.10 5.28
C LEU A 486 -11.47 -3.06 4.85
N HIS A 487 -11.86 -3.85 3.85
CA HIS A 487 -13.27 -4.00 3.50
C HIS A 487 -14.06 -4.76 4.58
N ALA A 488 -13.52 -5.87 5.12
CA ALA A 488 -14.18 -6.65 6.16
C ALA A 488 -14.38 -5.88 7.47
N ILE A 489 -13.43 -5.02 7.85
CA ILE A 489 -13.53 -4.12 9.02
C ILE A 489 -14.55 -2.98 8.78
N GLY A 490 -15.01 -2.78 7.55
CA GLY A 490 -15.89 -1.67 7.17
C GLY A 490 -15.16 -0.34 6.99
N ALA A 491 -13.82 -0.36 6.89
CA ALA A 491 -13.03 0.83 6.54
C ALA A 491 -13.15 1.19 5.05
N LEU A 492 -13.48 0.22 4.19
CA LEU A 492 -13.78 0.44 2.77
C LEU A 492 -15.22 0.01 2.43
N ASP A 493 -15.98 0.96 1.90
CA ASP A 493 -17.31 0.70 1.36
C ASP A 493 -17.27 -0.29 0.18
N ASN A 494 -18.39 -0.96 -0.08
CA ASN A 494 -18.53 -1.92 -1.18
C ASN A 494 -18.12 -1.37 -2.55
N GLU A 495 -18.47 -0.12 -2.85
CA GLU A 495 -18.12 0.50 -4.14
C GLU A 495 -16.64 0.93 -4.19
N ALA A 496 -16.11 1.46 -3.09
CA ALA A 496 -14.68 1.79 -2.98
C ALA A 496 -13.81 0.53 -3.13
N HIS A 497 -14.19 -0.57 -2.48
CA HIS A 497 -13.50 -1.85 -2.60
C HIS A 497 -13.52 -2.39 -4.03
N LYS A 498 -14.68 -2.34 -4.70
CA LYS A 498 -14.79 -2.73 -6.11
C LYS A 498 -13.89 -1.86 -7.00
N GLN A 499 -13.87 -0.55 -6.82
CA GLN A 499 -13.02 0.34 -7.60
C GLN A 499 -11.53 0.00 -7.41
N VAL A 500 -11.09 -0.16 -6.16
CA VAL A 500 -9.71 -0.54 -5.84
C VAL A 500 -9.32 -1.88 -6.49
N LEU A 501 -10.21 -2.87 -6.50
CA LEU A 501 -9.96 -4.18 -7.11
C LEU A 501 -10.13 -4.24 -8.64
N GLN A 502 -11.02 -3.42 -9.21
CA GLN A 502 -11.42 -3.48 -10.62
C GLN A 502 -10.72 -2.46 -11.51
N ASP A 503 -10.04 -1.47 -10.93
CA ASP A 503 -9.31 -0.44 -11.69
C ASP A 503 -8.23 -1.07 -12.58
N GLY A 504 -8.62 -1.45 -13.80
CA GLY A 504 -7.72 -1.83 -14.90
C GLY A 504 -6.79 -0.70 -15.33
N HIS A 505 -6.90 0.48 -14.70
CA HIS A 505 -6.05 1.65 -14.88
C HIS A 505 -4.79 1.60 -14.00
N ASN A 506 -4.77 0.74 -12.98
CA ASN A 506 -3.62 0.56 -12.10
C ASN A 506 -2.61 -0.44 -12.70
N THR A 507 -1.89 0.05 -13.72
CA THR A 507 -0.84 -0.70 -14.42
C THR A 507 0.41 -0.91 -13.58
N SER A 508 0.60 -0.07 -12.55
CA SER A 508 1.77 -0.11 -11.64
C SER A 508 1.38 -0.33 -10.17
N MET A 509 2.31 -0.88 -9.39
CA MET A 509 2.11 -1.08 -7.95
C MET A 509 1.94 0.22 -7.17
N SER A 510 2.63 1.29 -7.57
CA SER A 510 2.47 2.60 -6.94
C SER A 510 1.04 3.10 -7.08
N GLN A 511 0.40 2.93 -8.24
CA GLN A 511 -1.00 3.29 -8.45
C GLN A 511 -1.96 2.47 -7.60
N ARG A 512 -1.75 1.16 -7.48
CA ARG A 512 -2.61 0.28 -6.66
C ARG A 512 -2.62 0.70 -5.19
N TRP A 513 -1.43 0.93 -4.62
CA TRP A 513 -1.29 1.39 -3.25
C TRP A 513 -1.79 2.83 -3.06
N THR A 514 -1.52 3.71 -4.03
CA THR A 514 -2.02 5.08 -4.01
C THR A 514 -3.55 5.12 -4.06
N SER A 515 -4.18 4.29 -4.90
CA SER A 515 -5.63 4.16 -5.01
C SER A 515 -6.25 3.65 -3.71
N LEU A 516 -5.66 2.60 -3.11
CA LEU A 516 -6.10 2.08 -1.80
C LEU A 516 -6.08 3.16 -0.72
N VAL A 517 -4.96 3.88 -0.55
CA VAL A 517 -4.85 4.91 0.48
C VAL A 517 -5.74 6.11 0.17
N THR A 518 -5.89 6.48 -1.10
CA THR A 518 -6.81 7.56 -1.52
C THR A 518 -8.25 7.18 -1.19
N ALA A 519 -8.66 5.92 -1.40
CA ALA A 519 -9.99 5.45 -1.03
C ALA A 519 -10.22 5.57 0.49
N LEU A 520 -9.24 5.17 1.31
CA LEU A 520 -9.33 5.34 2.77
C LEU A 520 -9.46 6.82 3.18
N LEU A 521 -8.76 7.72 2.49
CA LEU A 521 -8.85 9.17 2.75
C LEU A 521 -10.23 9.78 2.46
N THR A 522 -11.02 9.14 1.59
CA THR A 522 -12.39 9.59 1.28
C THR A 522 -13.45 9.09 2.27
N THR A 523 -13.09 8.17 3.17
CA THR A 523 -14.02 7.61 4.15
C THR A 523 -14.25 8.56 5.33
N SER A 524 -15.41 8.43 5.99
CA SER A 524 -15.73 9.20 7.20
C SER A 524 -14.75 8.93 8.34
N ASN A 525 -14.23 7.70 8.43
CA ASN A 525 -13.33 7.22 9.47
C ASN A 525 -11.86 7.18 9.01
N ARG A 526 -11.41 8.19 8.25
CA ARG A 526 -10.08 8.20 7.62
C ARG A 526 -8.90 7.94 8.57
N ASN A 527 -8.92 8.50 9.79
CA ASN A 527 -7.78 8.41 10.70
C ASN A 527 -7.64 7.01 11.28
N SER A 528 -8.75 6.42 11.75
CA SER A 528 -8.74 5.06 12.29
C SER A 528 -8.47 4.03 11.19
N ALA A 529 -9.03 4.22 10.00
CA ALA A 529 -8.78 3.34 8.85
C ALA A 529 -7.30 3.33 8.42
N LEU A 530 -6.63 4.49 8.41
CA LEU A 530 -5.20 4.57 8.10
C LEU A 530 -4.33 4.05 9.24
N GLN A 531 -4.72 4.27 10.50
CA GLN A 531 -4.02 3.72 11.66
C GLN A 531 -4.07 2.19 11.61
N GLU A 532 -5.24 1.61 11.34
CA GLU A 532 -5.44 0.17 11.17
C GLU A 532 -4.58 -0.42 10.03
N LEU A 533 -4.47 0.29 8.92
CA LEU A 533 -3.57 -0.11 7.84
C LEU A 533 -2.10 -0.12 8.32
N CYS A 534 -1.69 0.89 9.09
CA CYS A 534 -0.32 1.01 9.58
C CYS A 534 0.01 -0.04 10.66
N THR A 535 -0.93 -0.34 11.57
CA THR A 535 -0.76 -1.37 12.60
C THR A 535 -0.58 -2.73 11.95
N ILE A 536 -1.45 -3.12 11.01
CA ILE A 536 -1.32 -4.41 10.31
C ILE A 536 0.02 -4.51 9.56
N LEU A 537 0.45 -3.46 8.85
CA LEU A 537 1.72 -3.46 8.13
C LEU A 537 2.94 -3.57 9.05
N THR A 538 2.85 -2.97 10.24
CA THR A 538 3.91 -2.98 11.25
C THR A 538 4.03 -4.37 11.87
N GLU A 539 2.92 -4.95 12.32
CA GLU A 539 2.89 -6.28 12.93
C GLU A 539 3.27 -7.39 11.93
N MET A 540 2.92 -7.22 10.64
CA MET A 540 3.38 -8.12 9.59
C MET A 540 4.87 -7.95 9.22
N GLY A 541 5.54 -6.88 9.67
CA GLY A 541 6.93 -6.58 9.33
C GLY A 541 7.15 -6.24 7.85
N GLN A 542 6.12 -5.77 7.13
CA GLN A 542 6.17 -5.53 5.69
C GLN A 542 5.99 -4.05 5.30
N PHE A 543 6.14 -3.13 6.26
CA PHE A 543 6.03 -1.70 6.01
C PHE A 543 6.99 -1.21 4.91
N ASP A 544 8.25 -1.66 4.93
CA ASP A 544 9.28 -1.32 3.94
C ASP A 544 8.86 -1.67 2.50
N ALA A 545 8.18 -2.81 2.33
CA ALA A 545 7.70 -3.27 1.02
C ALA A 545 6.65 -2.30 0.44
N VAL A 546 5.82 -1.70 1.30
CA VAL A 546 4.81 -0.70 0.91
C VAL A 546 5.47 0.63 0.58
N VAL A 547 6.42 1.09 1.40
CA VAL A 547 7.21 2.30 1.12
C VAL A 547 7.91 2.18 -0.23
N HIS A 548 8.53 1.02 -0.50
CA HIS A 548 9.14 0.75 -1.80
C HIS A 548 8.11 0.79 -2.93
N ALA A 549 6.96 0.15 -2.76
CA ALA A 549 5.90 0.09 -3.77
C ALA A 549 5.29 1.47 -4.09
N LEU A 550 5.05 2.30 -3.08
CA LEU A 550 4.54 3.66 -3.25
C LEU A 550 5.57 4.57 -3.93
N THR A 551 6.87 4.32 -3.76
CA THR A 551 7.94 5.08 -4.42
C THR A 551 8.43 4.48 -5.74
N CYS A 552 7.91 3.32 -6.15
CA CYS A 552 8.27 2.68 -7.41
C CYS A 552 7.98 3.60 -8.61
N LYS A 553 8.79 3.46 -9.67
CA LYS A 553 8.62 4.23 -10.90
C LYS A 553 7.23 3.97 -11.52
N PRO A 554 6.59 4.99 -12.10
CA PRO A 554 7.16 6.31 -12.40
C PRO A 554 6.95 7.36 -11.29
N VAL A 555 7.98 8.17 -11.03
CA VAL A 555 8.07 9.15 -9.91
C VAL A 555 6.99 10.24 -9.96
N HIS A 556 6.41 10.52 -11.13
CA HIS A 556 5.33 11.51 -11.25
C HIS A 556 4.00 11.04 -10.64
N LEU A 557 3.84 9.75 -10.37
CA LEU A 557 2.67 9.18 -9.68
C LEU A 557 2.82 9.18 -8.15
N LEU A 558 3.97 9.62 -7.64
CA LEU A 558 4.19 9.76 -6.20
C LEU A 558 3.29 10.89 -5.66
N ARG A 559 2.26 10.49 -4.90
CA ARG A 559 1.35 11.39 -4.21
C ARG A 559 1.89 11.72 -2.82
N ARG A 560 2.15 13.00 -2.57
CA ARG A 560 2.73 13.48 -1.31
C ARG A 560 1.73 13.43 -0.16
N ASP A 561 0.50 13.80 -0.47
CA ASP A 561 -0.64 13.79 0.44
C ASP A 561 -0.94 12.38 0.96
N VAL A 562 -0.79 11.35 0.11
CA VAL A 562 -0.91 9.94 0.50
C VAL A 562 0.17 9.53 1.50
N MET A 563 1.43 9.91 1.23
CA MET A 563 2.55 9.59 2.13
C MET A 563 2.49 10.36 3.44
N GLU A 564 2.10 11.63 3.39
CA GLU A 564 1.90 12.48 4.56
C GLU A 564 0.75 11.93 5.44
N ALA A 565 -0.35 11.49 4.84
CA ALA A 565 -1.45 10.86 5.56
C ALA A 565 -1.02 9.55 6.24
N LEU A 566 -0.29 8.68 5.55
CA LEU A 566 0.27 7.47 6.15
C LEU A 566 1.22 7.81 7.30
N ALA A 567 2.15 8.75 7.08
CA ALA A 567 3.07 9.20 8.13
C ALA A 567 2.34 9.86 9.31
N SER A 568 1.19 10.49 9.09
CA SER A 568 0.37 11.05 10.18
C SER A 568 -0.42 9.99 10.95
N ALA A 569 -0.63 8.81 10.37
CA ALA A 569 -1.39 7.70 10.96
C ALA A 569 -0.51 6.61 11.57
N CYS A 570 0.75 6.48 11.16
CA CYS A 570 1.71 5.58 11.81
C CYS A 570 1.91 5.98 13.29
N ASP A 571 2.24 5.05 14.18
CA ASP A 571 2.58 5.39 15.58
C ASP A 571 4.09 5.25 15.86
N ASN A 572 4.88 5.00 14.83
CA ASN A 572 6.33 4.79 14.91
C ASN A 572 7.09 5.87 14.12
N HIS A 573 8.00 6.59 14.79
CA HIS A 573 8.80 7.65 14.17
C HIS A 573 9.78 7.14 13.10
N GLN A 574 10.29 5.91 13.21
CA GLN A 574 11.19 5.33 12.22
C GLN A 574 10.47 5.10 10.88
N GLN A 575 9.23 4.63 10.92
CA GLN A 575 8.39 4.45 9.73
C GLN A 575 8.04 5.77 9.06
N ALA A 576 7.71 6.80 9.86
CA ALA A 576 7.49 8.16 9.35
C ALA A 576 8.75 8.72 8.67
N LEU A 577 9.93 8.51 9.27
CA LEU A 577 11.22 8.89 8.68
C LEU A 577 11.51 8.12 7.39
N GLN A 578 11.27 6.80 7.34
CA GLN A 578 11.43 6.00 6.13
C GLN A 578 10.57 6.52 4.97
N LEU A 579 9.30 6.83 5.24
CA LEU A 579 8.41 7.45 4.25
C LEU A 579 8.97 8.79 3.76
N TYR A 580 9.46 9.65 4.66
CA TYR A 580 10.05 10.94 4.30
C TYR A 580 11.31 10.78 3.44
N ASP A 581 12.23 9.91 3.86
CA ASP A 581 13.49 9.62 3.17
C ASP A 581 13.26 9.05 1.77
N SER A 582 12.26 8.17 1.62
CA SER A 582 11.93 7.57 0.33
C SER A 582 11.48 8.62 -0.71
N ILE A 583 10.91 9.74 -0.28
CA ILE A 583 10.52 10.86 -1.14
C ILE A 583 11.72 11.75 -1.45
N ASP A 584 12.56 12.04 -0.46
CA ASP A 584 13.71 12.95 -0.59
C ASP A 584 14.78 12.35 -1.51
N LEU A 585 15.10 11.05 -1.35
CA LEU A 585 16.05 10.31 -2.19
C LEU A 585 15.68 10.30 -3.68
N ARG A 586 14.39 10.44 -4.02
CA ARG A 586 13.92 10.45 -5.41
C ARG A 586 13.78 11.84 -6.01
N ARG A 587 14.03 12.90 -5.26
CA ARG A 587 14.06 14.27 -5.78
C ARG A 587 15.45 14.67 -6.25
N GLN A 588 15.47 15.52 -7.29
CA GLN A 588 16.67 16.29 -7.60
C GLN A 588 16.96 17.30 -6.46
N PRO A 589 18.23 17.54 -6.10
CA PRO A 589 18.65 18.30 -4.90
C PRO A 589 18.29 19.80 -4.89
N VAL A 590 17.47 20.26 -5.84
CA VAL A 590 17.27 21.68 -6.16
C VAL A 590 16.21 22.36 -5.26
N ARG A 591 15.44 21.62 -4.46
CA ARG A 591 14.41 22.23 -3.57
C ARG A 591 14.49 21.73 -2.12
N ARG A 592 15.26 22.45 -1.30
CA ARG A 592 15.33 22.37 0.17
C ARG A 592 14.07 22.92 0.89
N ARG A 593 12.87 22.65 0.36
CA ARG A 593 11.63 22.97 1.10
C ARG A 593 11.19 21.72 1.85
N PRO A 594 10.76 21.84 3.13
CA PRO A 594 10.22 20.71 3.87
C PRO A 594 9.04 20.11 3.10
N LEU A 595 9.02 18.78 3.05
CA LEU A 595 8.04 18.02 2.26
C LEU A 595 6.65 18.04 2.89
N TRP A 596 6.61 18.01 4.22
CA TRP A 596 5.40 17.93 5.05
C TRP A 596 5.32 19.12 5.99
N ALA A 597 4.12 19.37 6.52
CA ALA A 597 3.94 20.36 7.56
C ALA A 597 4.64 19.94 8.86
N TRP A 598 5.15 20.91 9.61
CA TRP A 598 5.80 20.67 10.91
C TRP A 598 4.85 20.01 11.92
N SER A 599 3.53 20.25 11.78
CA SER A 599 2.47 19.69 12.61
C SER A 599 2.35 18.16 12.51
N VAL A 600 2.76 17.55 11.39
CA VAL A 600 2.75 16.08 11.23
C VAL A 600 3.78 15.42 12.16
N TRP A 601 4.87 16.13 12.44
CA TRP A 601 6.00 15.60 13.21
C TRP A 601 5.85 15.75 14.71
N THR A 602 4.96 16.62 15.19
CA THR A 602 4.81 16.97 16.62
C THR A 602 4.68 15.75 17.51
N LYS A 603 3.90 14.74 17.08
CA LYS A 603 3.69 13.50 17.84
C LYS A 603 4.93 12.59 17.93
N TYR A 604 5.90 12.76 17.03
CA TYR A 604 7.11 11.95 16.97
C TYR A 604 8.32 12.63 17.61
N VAL A 605 8.31 13.95 17.78
CA VAL A 605 9.51 14.72 18.16
C VAL A 605 10.12 14.22 19.47
N GLU A 606 9.30 13.93 20.47
CA GLU A 606 9.79 13.40 21.75
C GLU A 606 10.53 12.07 21.56
N GLN A 607 9.89 11.11 20.87
CA GLN A 607 10.47 9.79 20.61
C GLN A 607 11.75 9.91 19.77
N MET A 608 11.75 10.78 18.75
CA MET A 608 12.92 11.07 17.91
C MET A 608 14.08 11.68 18.70
N ILE A 609 13.82 12.56 19.66
CA ILE A 609 14.86 13.18 20.50
C ILE A 609 15.43 12.17 21.51
N LYS A 610 14.59 11.25 22.01
CA LYS A 610 15.00 10.24 22.99
C LYS A 610 15.65 9.01 22.35
N ASP A 611 15.44 8.76 21.06
CA ASP A 611 16.05 7.67 20.30
C ASP A 611 17.53 7.94 19.95
N PRO A 612 18.48 7.10 20.41
CA PRO A 612 19.90 7.27 20.12
C PRO A 612 20.28 7.06 18.64
N THR A 613 19.43 6.38 17.86
CA THR A 613 19.69 6.12 16.43
C THR A 613 19.44 7.36 15.56
N VAL A 614 18.67 8.33 16.04
CA VAL A 614 18.29 9.53 15.29
C VAL A 614 19.23 10.68 15.63
N HIS A 615 20.02 11.13 14.66
CA HIS A 615 20.91 12.27 14.89
C HIS A 615 20.12 13.59 15.01
N PRO A 616 20.38 14.48 16.00
CA PRO A 616 19.61 15.71 16.21
C PRO A 616 19.49 16.64 15.00
N ILE A 617 20.52 16.67 14.13
CA ILE A 617 20.48 17.43 12.86
C ILE A 617 19.28 17.00 12.00
N ARG A 618 18.96 15.71 11.99
CA ARG A 618 17.86 15.15 11.19
C ARG A 618 16.50 15.67 11.66
N ILE A 619 16.30 15.73 12.98
CA ILE A 619 15.09 16.27 13.62
C ILE A 619 14.83 17.70 13.12
N TRP A 620 15.88 18.52 13.09
CA TRP A 620 15.78 19.90 12.61
C TRP A 620 15.54 20.03 11.09
N GLN A 621 16.11 19.13 10.27
CA GLN A 621 15.87 19.11 8.83
C GLN A 621 14.41 18.83 8.50
N VAL A 622 13.80 17.94 9.26
CA VAL A 622 12.45 17.44 9.04
C VAL A 622 11.40 18.43 9.54
N LEU A 623 11.58 19.02 10.73
CA LEU A 623 10.65 19.99 11.31
C LEU A 623 10.63 21.34 10.57
N ASN A 624 11.78 21.82 10.11
CA ASN A 624 11.97 23.11 9.43
C ASN A 624 11.06 24.27 9.95
N LEU A 625 11.25 24.65 11.21
CA LEU A 625 10.48 25.69 11.91
C LEU A 625 10.89 27.13 11.52
N THR A 626 11.23 27.38 10.26
CA THR A 626 11.66 28.71 9.80
C THR A 626 10.49 29.69 9.83
N SER A 627 10.69 30.84 10.49
CA SER A 627 9.75 31.96 10.50
C SER A 627 9.44 32.43 9.07
N ARG A 628 8.16 32.39 8.67
CA ARG A 628 7.69 33.01 7.42
C ARG A 628 7.15 34.40 7.72
N GLN A 629 7.44 35.37 6.84
CA GLN A 629 6.80 36.68 6.89
C GLN A 629 5.27 36.47 6.74
N ASN A 630 4.48 36.94 7.72
CA ASN A 630 3.02 36.80 7.84
C ASN A 630 2.47 35.46 8.39
N GLU A 631 3.13 34.83 9.37
CA GLU A 631 2.53 33.69 10.09
C GLU A 631 1.41 34.12 11.05
N PRO A 632 0.30 33.36 11.15
CA PRO A 632 -0.77 33.67 12.09
C PRO A 632 -0.28 33.47 13.53
N ALA A 633 -0.68 34.37 14.44
CA ALA A 633 -0.24 34.37 15.84
C ALA A 633 -0.47 33.02 16.56
N VAL A 634 -1.51 32.27 16.16
CA VAL A 634 -1.81 30.92 16.67
C VAL A 634 -0.70 29.92 16.30
N GLU A 635 -0.20 29.98 15.07
CA GLU A 635 0.87 29.09 14.60
C GLU A 635 2.21 29.44 15.26
N THR A 636 2.50 30.74 15.41
CA THR A 636 3.70 31.21 16.13
C THR A 636 3.70 30.72 17.58
N LYS A 637 2.55 30.79 18.27
CA LYS A 637 2.39 30.29 19.64
C LYS A 637 2.55 28.78 19.72
N ALA A 638 2.00 28.03 18.77
CA ALA A 638 2.14 26.57 18.75
C ALA A 638 3.59 26.13 18.48
N LYS A 639 4.31 26.84 17.59
CA LYS A 639 5.74 26.61 17.34
C LYS A 639 6.59 26.94 18.55
N SER A 640 6.31 28.04 19.25
CA SER A 640 7.07 28.39 20.47
C SER A 640 6.84 27.38 21.59
N GLN A 641 5.61 26.91 21.78
CA GLN A 641 5.29 25.82 22.73
C GLN A 641 6.02 24.52 22.39
N LEU A 642 6.07 24.14 21.10
CA LEU A 642 6.84 22.96 20.67
C LEU A 642 8.34 23.12 20.96
N LEU A 643 8.90 24.31 20.71
CA LEU A 643 10.32 24.59 21.02
C LEU A 643 10.60 24.46 22.52
N ASP A 644 9.69 24.93 23.38
CA ASP A 644 9.80 24.78 24.84
C ASP A 644 9.83 23.30 25.25
N GLN A 645 8.93 22.48 24.70
CA GLN A 645 8.89 21.03 24.92
C GLN A 645 10.16 20.34 24.40
N MET A 646 10.63 20.70 23.20
CA MET A 646 11.89 20.17 22.64
C MET A 646 13.08 20.49 23.53
N GLY A 647 13.14 21.71 24.09
CA GLY A 647 14.19 22.08 25.04
C GLY A 647 14.22 21.15 26.24
N GLN A 648 13.06 20.82 26.80
CA GLN A 648 12.93 19.88 27.92
C GLN A 648 13.34 18.47 27.51
N TRP A 649 12.86 17.98 26.37
CA TRP A 649 13.20 16.63 25.88
C TRP A 649 14.69 16.46 25.59
N PHE A 650 15.38 17.50 25.08
CA PHE A 650 16.84 17.45 24.91
C PHE A 650 17.59 17.38 26.24
N VAL A 651 17.11 18.06 27.28
CA VAL A 651 17.68 18.02 28.63
C VAL A 651 17.53 16.63 29.27
N GLU A 652 16.41 15.95 29.00
CA GLU A 652 16.09 14.60 29.49
C GLU A 652 16.79 13.46 28.73
N ALA A 653 17.25 13.70 27.50
CA ALA A 653 17.84 12.66 26.65
C ALA A 653 19.21 12.18 27.17
N GLN A 654 19.23 10.98 27.75
CA GLN A 654 20.41 10.40 28.42
C GLN A 654 21.58 10.10 27.48
N HIS A 655 21.31 9.86 26.19
CA HIS A 655 22.33 9.49 25.22
C HIS A 655 23.10 10.72 24.66
N LEU A 656 22.64 11.94 24.93
CA LEU A 656 23.27 13.16 24.44
C LEU A 656 24.30 13.70 25.45
N THR A 657 25.44 14.15 24.93
CA THR A 657 26.45 14.84 25.75
C THR A 657 25.97 16.24 26.13
N ASP A 658 26.39 16.76 27.29
CA ASP A 658 26.06 18.12 27.74
C ASP A 658 26.36 19.20 26.67
N ARG A 659 27.38 18.98 25.83
CA ARG A 659 27.71 19.86 24.69
C ARG A 659 26.67 19.79 23.57
N GLN A 660 26.16 18.61 23.25
CA GLN A 660 25.11 18.41 22.23
C GLN A 660 23.78 18.98 22.72
N VAL A 661 23.43 18.74 23.99
CA VAL A 661 22.23 19.30 24.62
C VAL A 661 22.27 20.83 24.56
N LEU A 662 23.39 21.45 24.99
CA LEU A 662 23.57 22.90 24.94
C LEU A 662 23.39 23.47 23.52
N ARG A 663 24.01 22.86 22.50
CA ARG A 663 23.87 23.30 21.10
C ARG A 663 22.44 23.22 20.58
N ASN A 664 21.69 22.18 20.97
CA ASN A 664 20.30 22.03 20.54
C ASN A 664 19.38 23.04 21.26
N VAL A 665 19.60 23.29 22.56
CA VAL A 665 18.86 24.31 23.32
C VAL A 665 19.19 25.72 22.84
N GLU A 666 20.45 26.03 22.54
CA GLU A 666 20.87 27.26 21.86
C GLU A 666 20.10 27.47 20.55
N LYS A 667 19.92 26.39 19.78
CA LYS A 667 19.15 26.43 18.54
C LYS A 667 17.66 26.68 18.79
N CYS A 668 17.05 26.05 19.80
CA CYS A 668 15.67 26.34 20.21
C CYS A 668 15.50 27.84 20.55
N ILE A 669 16.41 28.40 21.36
CA ILE A 669 16.44 29.82 21.73
C ILE A 669 16.53 30.72 20.49
N SER A 670 17.42 30.39 19.55
CA SER A 670 17.60 31.18 18.33
C SER A 670 16.34 31.22 17.46
N LEU A 671 15.64 30.09 17.35
CA LEU A 671 14.40 29.98 16.58
C LEU A 671 13.23 30.66 17.30
N GLN A 672 13.15 30.54 18.63
CA GLN A 672 12.13 31.22 19.42
C GLN A 672 12.27 32.73 19.32
N ARG A 673 13.49 33.27 19.41
CA ARG A 673 13.77 34.70 19.17
C ARG A 673 13.32 35.15 17.78
N ALA A 674 13.58 34.36 16.76
CA ALA A 674 13.15 34.66 15.39
C ALA A 674 11.61 34.58 15.19
N LEU A 675 10.88 33.97 16.13
CA LEU A 675 9.42 33.82 16.08
C LEU A 675 8.68 34.83 16.96
N THR A 676 9.19 35.11 18.16
CA THR A 676 8.49 35.88 19.21
C THR A 676 9.26 37.11 19.71
N ASP A 677 10.42 37.44 19.12
CA ASP A 677 11.33 38.52 19.55
C ASP A 677 11.81 38.42 21.02
N GLY A 678 11.61 37.25 21.64
CA GLY A 678 11.91 36.97 23.05
C GLY A 678 12.04 35.47 23.32
N VAL A 679 12.50 35.11 24.52
CA VAL A 679 12.73 33.73 24.96
C VAL A 679 11.81 33.40 26.13
N SER A 680 11.22 32.20 26.12
CA SER A 680 10.33 31.78 27.22
C SER A 680 11.09 31.58 28.53
N SER A 681 10.34 31.67 29.63
CA SER A 681 10.81 31.34 30.98
C SER A 681 11.29 29.90 31.09
N GLN A 682 10.57 28.96 30.47
CA GLN A 682 10.90 27.54 30.46
C GLN A 682 12.22 27.28 29.75
N MET A 683 12.46 27.93 28.61
CA MET A 683 13.70 27.77 27.86
C MET A 683 14.91 28.32 28.62
N LEU A 684 14.74 29.44 29.33
CA LEU A 684 15.78 30.00 30.22
C LEU A 684 16.07 29.08 31.41
N ALA A 685 15.06 28.41 31.96
CA ALA A 685 15.24 27.41 33.00
C ALA A 685 16.00 26.17 32.49
N ASN A 686 15.64 25.66 31.31
CA ASN A 686 16.35 24.54 30.66
C ASN A 686 17.82 24.91 30.38
N LEU A 687 18.08 26.15 29.97
CA LEU A 687 19.44 26.65 29.76
C LEU A 687 20.23 26.74 31.07
N ALA A 688 19.59 27.24 32.14
CA ALA A 688 20.19 27.31 33.46
C ALA A 688 20.60 25.91 33.95
N ASP A 689 19.71 24.92 33.85
CA ASP A 689 19.98 23.52 34.23
C ASP A 689 21.27 23.00 33.58
N ILE A 690 21.40 23.15 32.25
CA ILE A 690 22.57 22.65 31.52
C ILE A 690 23.86 23.35 31.95
N ILE A 691 23.81 24.67 32.19
CA ILE A 691 24.98 25.46 32.57
C ILE A 691 25.40 25.17 34.01
N THR A 692 24.45 24.86 34.90
CA THR A 692 24.72 24.55 36.31
C THR A 692 25.10 23.10 36.55
N ARG A 693 24.91 22.17 35.61
CA ARG A 693 25.38 20.77 35.73
C ARG A 693 26.86 20.64 36.07
N ASP A 694 27.71 21.55 35.60
CA ASP A 694 29.13 21.57 35.98
C ASP A 694 29.31 21.89 37.48
N LEU A 695 28.50 22.80 38.02
CA LEU A 695 28.46 23.12 39.45
C LEU A 695 27.94 21.93 40.28
N ASP A 696 26.91 21.24 39.80
CA ASP A 696 26.37 20.04 40.45
C ASP A 696 27.39 18.90 40.52
N LYS A 697 28.30 18.81 39.54
CA LYS A 697 29.43 17.87 39.51
C LYS A 697 30.60 18.33 40.40
N GLY A 698 30.47 19.42 41.14
CA GLY A 698 31.50 20.00 42.00
C GLY A 698 32.61 20.75 41.24
N GLN A 699 32.37 21.16 39.99
CA GLN A 699 33.31 21.98 39.22
C GLN A 699 32.86 23.45 39.24
N ARG A 700 33.78 24.42 39.21
CA ARG A 700 33.41 25.86 39.23
C ARG A 700 32.62 26.35 38.01
N GLY A 701 32.47 25.50 36.97
CA GLY A 701 31.76 25.80 35.72
C GLY A 701 32.44 26.91 34.88
N ARG A 702 32.05 27.01 33.61
CA ARG A 702 32.67 27.97 32.66
C ARG A 702 32.09 29.38 32.82
N THR A 703 32.95 30.35 33.14
CA THR A 703 32.55 31.76 33.35
C THR A 703 31.88 32.38 32.14
N SER A 704 32.34 32.07 30.93
CA SER A 704 31.73 32.58 29.69
C SER A 704 30.28 32.13 29.50
N ARG A 705 29.94 30.89 29.86
CA ARG A 705 28.57 30.37 29.76
C ARG A 705 27.65 30.99 30.81
N MET A 706 28.13 31.20 32.03
CA MET A 706 27.37 31.86 33.09
C MET A 706 27.12 33.34 32.77
N GLN A 707 28.12 34.06 32.26
CA GLN A 707 27.93 35.43 31.79
C GLN A 707 26.91 35.50 30.64
N TRP A 708 26.93 34.52 29.74
CA TRP A 708 25.93 34.40 28.69
C TRP A 708 24.52 34.14 29.23
N LEU A 709 24.34 33.25 30.22
CA LEU A 709 23.05 33.05 30.89
C LEU A 709 22.54 34.35 31.53
N LEU A 710 23.41 35.10 32.21
CA LEU A 710 23.03 36.36 32.85
C LEU A 710 22.62 37.43 31.85
N SER A 711 23.29 37.54 30.69
CA SER A 711 22.89 38.48 29.64
C SER A 711 21.55 38.08 29.01
N MET A 712 21.28 36.78 28.88
CA MET A 712 19.99 36.26 28.42
C MET A 712 18.85 36.56 29.40
N VAL A 713 19.08 36.41 30.72
CA VAL A 713 18.11 36.75 31.76
C VAL A 713 17.85 38.26 31.80
N ALA A 714 18.89 39.09 31.71
CA ALA A 714 18.77 40.55 31.68
C ALA A 714 17.90 41.03 30.50
N GLN A 715 18.08 40.44 29.32
CA GLN A 715 17.34 40.80 28.10
C GLN A 715 15.86 40.43 28.14
N ASN A 716 15.47 39.32 28.79
CA ASN A 716 14.09 38.82 28.75
C ASN A 716 13.30 39.06 30.06
N GLN A 717 13.98 39.12 31.21
CA GLN A 717 13.36 39.19 32.54
C GLN A 717 13.74 40.47 33.32
N GLY A 718 14.63 41.29 32.75
CA GLY A 718 15.10 42.53 33.35
C GLY A 718 16.39 42.38 34.18
N GLN A 719 17.03 43.52 34.44
CA GLN A 719 18.34 43.60 35.08
C GLN A 719 18.34 43.13 36.54
N GLU A 720 17.22 43.33 37.25
CA GLU A 720 17.06 42.92 38.65
C GLU A 720 17.09 41.39 38.81
N GLN A 721 16.43 40.67 37.89
CA GLN A 721 16.40 39.21 37.93
C GLN A 721 17.77 38.62 37.56
N ALA A 722 18.53 39.29 36.69
CA ALA A 722 19.89 38.92 36.37
C ALA A 722 20.85 39.09 37.56
N SER A 723 20.72 40.17 38.35
CA SER A 723 21.59 40.39 39.53
C SER A 723 21.33 39.37 40.64
N ARG A 724 20.06 38.99 40.85
CA ARG A 724 19.68 37.89 41.76
C ARG A 724 20.27 36.55 41.32
N THR A 725 20.16 36.24 40.02
CA THR A 725 20.74 35.01 39.43
C THR A 725 22.26 34.98 39.56
N ALA A 726 22.94 36.11 39.35
CA ALA A 726 24.38 36.24 39.50
C ALA A 726 24.86 36.01 40.94
N SER A 727 24.13 36.57 41.91
CA SER A 727 24.42 36.39 43.34
C SER A 727 24.32 34.91 43.74
N ALA A 728 23.30 34.20 43.25
CA ALA A 728 23.14 32.77 43.51
C ALA A 728 24.26 31.91 42.89
N LEU A 729 24.62 32.17 41.62
CA LEU A 729 25.72 31.45 40.94
C LEU A 729 27.08 31.68 41.63
N ASN A 730 27.35 32.91 42.08
CA ASN A 730 28.56 33.24 42.81
C ASN A 730 28.60 32.59 44.19
N GLY A 731 27.47 32.54 44.90
CA GLY A 731 27.35 31.84 46.17
C GLY A 731 27.69 30.35 46.07
N TRP A 732 27.19 29.67 45.03
CA TRP A 732 27.53 28.27 44.78
C TRP A 732 29.01 28.07 44.40
N ARG A 733 29.57 28.95 43.57
CA ARG A 733 31.01 28.89 43.25
C ARG A 733 31.92 29.04 44.46
N ALA A 734 31.49 29.80 45.46
CA ALA A 734 32.22 29.98 46.71
C ALA A 734 32.19 28.72 47.60
N GLN A 735 31.15 27.88 47.49
CA GLN A 735 31.02 26.62 48.23
C GLN A 735 31.86 25.47 47.64
N ILE A 736 32.32 25.60 46.39
CA ILE A 736 33.20 24.63 45.75
C ILE A 736 34.65 24.99 46.13
N GLU A 737 35.19 24.28 47.12
CA GLU A 737 36.58 24.45 47.55
C GLU A 737 37.55 24.25 46.38
N PRO A 738 38.62 25.07 46.27
CA PRO A 738 39.69 24.78 45.35
C PRO A 738 40.38 23.51 45.84
N ARG A 739 40.30 22.40 45.07
CA ARG A 739 41.24 21.29 45.28
C ARG A 739 42.65 21.90 45.24
N GLY A 740 43.39 21.75 46.34
CA GLY A 740 44.80 22.11 46.42
C GLY A 740 45.54 21.63 45.17
N SER A 741 46.50 22.33 44.57
CA SER A 741 47.70 22.85 45.25
C SER A 741 48.22 21.92 46.37
N GLU A 742 48.10 20.61 46.16
CA GLU A 742 49.04 19.64 46.73
C GLU A 742 49.75 18.95 45.57
N GLN A 743 50.80 19.62 45.06
CA GLN A 743 52.07 19.01 44.69
C GLN A 743 53.05 20.14 44.37
N LEU A 744 54.01 20.28 45.29
CA LEU A 744 55.33 20.85 45.07
C LEU A 744 56.03 20.21 43.88
#